data_AF-A0AAE0NQL0-F1
#
_entry.id   AF-A0AAE0NQL0-F1
#
_cell.length_a   1.000
_cell.length_b   1.000
_cell.length_c   1.000
_cell.angle_alpha   90.00
_cell.angle_beta   90.00
_cell.angle_gamma   90.00
#
_symmetry.space_group_name_H-M   'P 1'
#
loop_
_entity.id
_entity.type
_entity.pdbx_description
1 polymer ?
#
loop_
_entity_poly.entity_id
_entity_poly.type
_entity_poly.pdbx_seq_one_letter_code
_entity_poly.pdbx_strand_id
1 'polypeptide(L)'
;MSTTTAAIIIATTASKVATASATAAVKPPSQAGIFEGLNPTVYNASDPIILFIIQATLVIALTRLLYWPLSKIREPRVIAEVITGIILGPSVMGRIPGFTAAIFPPAGMAPFRLAANLGLVLFLFLVGLEINLTYLLRNWRIAISVASLDMAIPFGLGVAVAYGLYNEFAGEPGTAPISFGLFALFIGVAMAITAFPVLCRILTSLKLLNTTVGVIVLTSGIANDVVGWVLLALCVTLVNAGAGVTAVWVLLVAVGYSFFLAYAVRPAFMWVLRRTRSLENGPTEGVVALTIFMVLASAFFTSVIGVHSIFGAFMIGLMCPHEGGFAIKLTEKIEDLTSTLFVPLFFALSGINTNLALLDSGKVWGYVIAITVVAFFSKVIGGSLGARLNGLVWRESLTIGTLMSCKGLVELIVLNIGLQANILLPRTFTMFVVMALVTTFATAPLVSWLYPPWYQQKLDLWKKGKIDWEGNPILPPDGRDAEDEYRKGDAATRLLVYLRTDGLSSTLSILSLFTTGKSAAQHAPRSSSEEPRGEKAPAAPQAPNSDEQRPLHVHGCRLVELTERNSSVMKVSDIEGHAGQDPIVKAFGTSTANNTTRDVFVSGQIAVVPEESFADTLATQASKGNSDLILVPWSETGTVSELPSSFFFTGSTPKRGDLLENRDFAGLVGQIFDKARHIAGVGVFVEKSLLEAGSGEPAPASGITRQLTRDATGISLAESHDANAVKFHSADSRGRKLIRTLYNAARGGEDDLYAARLAFQLAQSDRVVLEVVVDESSAKNTSSDFEVLKSVVSGTLGDRVTFTQVTSSDTVVQTLLAPTEETGTVLVILGRGSSSSASDQQQSSEEGPSSAATTIGSISKVLGPTTARVAAGIRKGAANSKPKASLLVVQARTAPAPAGGEHALQRKASTYSHESADN
;
A
#
# COMPACT_ATOMS: atom_id res chain seq x y z
N MET A 1 -52.69 62.96 -26.86
CA MET A 1 -54.16 62.82 -26.73
C MET A 1 -54.57 61.64 -27.61
N SER A 2 -55.33 60.64 -27.23
CA SER A 2 -55.71 60.01 -25.96
C SER A 2 -56.50 58.75 -26.40
N THR A 3 -56.60 57.76 -25.52
CA THR A 3 -57.56 56.64 -25.54
C THR A 3 -57.47 55.59 -26.65
N THR A 4 -56.79 54.47 -26.36
CA THR A 4 -57.30 53.10 -26.61
C THR A 4 -56.41 52.05 -25.91
N THR A 5 -56.54 51.87 -24.60
CA THR A 5 -56.22 50.61 -23.90
C THR A 5 -56.61 50.70 -22.42
N ALA A 6 -57.84 50.29 -22.07
CA ALA A 6 -58.24 49.95 -20.70
C ALA A 6 -59.65 49.32 -20.69
N ALA A 7 -59.84 48.11 -21.25
CA ALA A 7 -61.14 47.42 -21.15
C ALA A 7 -61.11 45.88 -21.26
N ILE A 8 -59.97 45.22 -21.02
CA ILE A 8 -59.91 43.73 -21.00
C ILE A 8 -59.02 43.24 -19.83
N ILE A 9 -59.27 43.71 -18.60
CA ILE A 9 -58.59 43.19 -17.39
C ILE A 9 -59.56 42.86 -16.23
N ILE A 10 -60.86 43.14 -16.30
CA ILE A 10 -61.75 43.04 -15.12
C ILE A 10 -62.69 41.80 -15.11
N ALA A 11 -62.55 40.84 -16.03
CA ALA A 11 -63.49 39.70 -16.13
C ALA A 11 -63.00 38.34 -15.59
N THR A 12 -61.86 38.23 -14.91
CA THR A 12 -61.38 36.91 -14.40
C THR A 12 -60.91 36.89 -12.94
N THR A 13 -61.13 37.96 -12.16
CA THR A 13 -60.70 38.06 -10.75
C THR A 13 -61.82 37.99 -9.70
N ALA A 14 -63.02 37.51 -10.04
CA ALA A 14 -64.14 37.42 -9.10
C ALA A 14 -64.85 36.07 -9.14
N SER A 15 -64.17 35.01 -8.72
CA SER A 15 -64.82 33.80 -8.20
C SER A 15 -63.79 32.98 -7.42
N LYS A 16 -63.52 33.41 -6.18
CA LYS A 16 -63.08 32.57 -5.05
C LYS A 16 -62.79 33.41 -3.81
N VAL A 17 -63.83 33.94 -3.16
CA VAL A 17 -63.83 34.17 -1.70
C VAL A 17 -65.23 33.93 -1.13
N ALA A 18 -65.28 32.96 -0.21
CA ALA A 18 -66.18 32.76 0.93
C ALA A 18 -67.66 32.36 0.72
N THR A 19 -67.92 31.06 0.88
CA THR A 19 -68.84 30.60 1.93
C THR A 19 -68.02 29.84 2.97
N ALA A 20 -67.88 30.43 4.16
CA ALA A 20 -67.26 29.78 5.31
C ALA A 20 -68.25 28.81 5.95
N SER A 21 -67.89 27.54 6.05
CA SER A 21 -68.40 26.67 7.11
C SER A 21 -67.42 25.55 7.41
N ALA A 22 -67.27 25.31 8.72
CA ALA A 22 -66.36 24.41 9.43
C ALA A 22 -64.87 24.81 9.40
N THR A 23 -64.34 25.07 10.59
CA THR A 23 -62.94 25.14 10.99
C THR A 23 -62.15 23.94 10.46
N ALA A 24 -61.73 23.98 9.20
CA ALA A 24 -60.55 23.24 8.78
C ALA A 24 -59.38 23.99 9.38
N ALA A 25 -58.88 23.48 10.51
CA ALA A 25 -57.57 23.86 11.03
C ALA A 25 -56.62 24.00 9.84
N VAL A 26 -55.85 25.09 9.79
CA VAL A 26 -54.72 25.22 8.85
C VAL A 26 -53.78 24.07 9.19
N LYS A 27 -54.04 22.91 8.59
CA LYS A 27 -53.19 21.74 8.74
C LYS A 27 -51.88 22.16 8.07
N PRO A 28 -50.74 22.10 8.76
CA PRO A 28 -49.46 22.30 8.10
C PRO A 28 -49.44 21.39 6.86
N PRO A 29 -48.85 21.84 5.74
CA PRO A 29 -48.77 21.04 4.52
C PRO A 29 -48.30 19.65 4.93
N SER A 30 -49.12 18.64 4.66
CA SER A 30 -48.94 17.31 5.21
C SER A 30 -47.54 16.84 4.77
N GLN A 31 -46.63 16.66 5.73
CA GLN A 31 -45.44 15.82 5.59
C GLN A 31 -45.88 14.34 5.57
N ALA A 32 -46.88 14.07 4.74
CA ALA A 32 -47.59 12.82 4.57
C ALA A 32 -46.59 11.78 4.04
N GLY A 33 -46.36 10.73 4.81
CA GLY A 33 -45.57 9.59 4.34
C GLY A 33 -46.33 8.72 3.33
N ILE A 34 -45.69 7.64 2.89
CA ILE A 34 -46.30 6.61 2.03
C ILE A 34 -47.68 6.13 2.55
N PHE A 35 -47.87 6.09 3.87
CA PHE A 35 -49.11 5.64 4.52
C PHE A 35 -50.30 6.60 4.33
N GLU A 36 -50.07 7.82 3.87
CA GLU A 36 -51.11 8.79 3.50
C GLU A 36 -51.34 8.86 1.97
N GLY A 37 -50.71 7.94 1.20
CA GLY A 37 -50.90 7.81 -0.24
C GLY A 37 -49.97 8.68 -1.10
N LEU A 38 -49.00 9.38 -0.50
CA LEU A 38 -47.98 10.11 -1.27
C LEU A 38 -46.92 9.15 -1.83
N ASN A 39 -46.63 9.29 -3.13
CA ASN A 39 -45.56 8.54 -3.77
C ASN A 39 -44.22 9.26 -3.58
N PRO A 40 -43.21 8.63 -2.95
CA PRO A 40 -41.93 9.25 -2.64
C PRO A 40 -41.08 9.56 -3.89
N THR A 41 -41.42 9.02 -5.05
CA THR A 41 -40.73 9.34 -6.32
C THR A 41 -41.26 10.61 -6.98
N VAL A 42 -42.36 11.20 -6.48
CA VAL A 42 -42.87 12.45 -7.02
C VAL A 42 -42.00 13.60 -6.52
N TYR A 43 -41.41 14.35 -7.47
CA TYR A 43 -40.58 15.49 -7.14
C TYR A 43 -41.39 16.59 -6.45
N ASN A 44 -40.98 16.97 -5.23
CA ASN A 44 -41.48 18.13 -4.51
C ASN A 44 -40.41 19.23 -4.52
N ALA A 45 -40.72 20.39 -5.10
CA ALA A 45 -39.79 21.51 -5.17
C ALA A 45 -39.47 22.13 -3.80
N SER A 46 -40.39 22.05 -2.84
CA SER A 46 -40.20 22.53 -1.48
C SER A 46 -39.37 21.57 -0.62
N ASP A 47 -39.37 20.28 -0.96
CA ASP A 47 -38.60 19.26 -0.26
C ASP A 47 -37.99 18.23 -1.25
N PRO A 48 -36.89 18.58 -1.93
CA PRO A 48 -36.28 17.73 -2.94
C PRO A 48 -35.50 16.54 -2.35
N ILE A 49 -35.38 16.43 -1.02
CA ILE A 49 -34.42 15.53 -0.36
C ILE A 49 -34.79 14.05 -0.55
N ILE A 50 -36.08 13.72 -0.54
CA ILE A 50 -36.57 12.34 -0.64
C ILE A 50 -36.15 11.73 -1.99
N LEU A 51 -36.40 12.44 -3.09
CA LEU A 51 -36.02 11.99 -4.42
C LEU A 51 -34.49 11.91 -4.57
N PHE A 52 -33.76 12.88 -4.02
CA PHE A 52 -32.30 12.86 -4.02
C PHE A 52 -31.73 11.64 -3.29
N ILE A 53 -32.28 11.29 -2.12
CA ILE A 53 -31.87 10.09 -1.37
C ILE A 53 -32.14 8.82 -2.17
N ILE A 54 -33.28 8.73 -2.86
CA ILE A 54 -33.59 7.60 -3.74
C ILE A 54 -32.55 7.51 -4.87
N GLN A 55 -32.26 8.61 -5.56
CA GLN A 55 -31.27 8.67 -6.64
C GLN A 55 -29.88 8.26 -6.13
N ALA A 56 -29.43 8.81 -5.01
CA ALA A 56 -28.12 8.52 -4.43
C ALA A 56 -28.00 7.06 -3.98
N THR A 57 -29.02 6.53 -3.30
CA THR A 57 -29.05 5.13 -2.86
C THR A 57 -28.97 4.18 -4.06
N LEU A 58 -29.74 4.48 -5.11
CA LEU A 58 -29.79 3.67 -6.32
C LEU A 58 -28.44 3.71 -7.08
N VAL A 59 -27.80 4.88 -7.20
CA VAL A 59 -26.46 5.01 -7.78
C VAL A 59 -25.42 4.23 -6.99
N ILE A 60 -25.37 4.38 -5.66
CA ILE A 60 -24.38 3.72 -4.81
C ILE A 60 -24.58 2.20 -4.83
N ALA A 61 -25.82 1.73 -4.68
CA ALA A 61 -26.14 0.31 -4.67
C ALA A 61 -25.75 -0.36 -6.00
N LEU A 62 -26.13 0.25 -7.14
CA LEU A 62 -25.82 -0.30 -8.46
C LEU A 62 -24.31 -0.27 -8.74
N THR A 63 -23.62 0.80 -8.36
CA THR A 63 -22.16 0.88 -8.47
C THR A 63 -21.47 -0.25 -7.71
N ARG A 64 -21.87 -0.49 -6.46
CA ARG A 64 -21.28 -1.56 -5.63
C ARG A 64 -21.57 -2.94 -6.20
N LEU A 65 -22.79 -3.17 -6.69
CA LEU A 65 -23.18 -4.42 -7.34
C LEU A 65 -22.34 -4.70 -8.58
N LEU A 66 -22.15 -3.71 -9.45
CA LEU A 66 -21.37 -3.83 -10.68
C LEU A 66 -19.86 -3.95 -10.42
N TYR A 67 -19.37 -3.32 -9.36
CA TYR A 67 -17.96 -3.41 -9.00
C TYR A 67 -17.56 -4.79 -8.49
N TRP A 68 -18.45 -5.55 -7.85
CA TRP A 68 -18.13 -6.90 -7.33
C TRP A 68 -17.58 -7.89 -8.37
N PRO A 69 -18.14 -8.02 -9.60
CA PRO A 69 -17.52 -8.83 -10.64
C PRO A 69 -16.31 -8.15 -11.31
N LEU A 70 -16.32 -6.82 -11.48
CA LEU A 70 -15.22 -6.06 -12.10
C LEU A 70 -13.93 -6.12 -11.26
N SER A 71 -14.04 -6.14 -9.93
CA SER A 71 -12.90 -6.25 -9.03
C SER A 71 -12.15 -7.57 -9.20
N LYS A 72 -12.83 -8.65 -9.59
CA LYS A 72 -12.19 -9.94 -9.89
C LYS A 72 -11.30 -9.89 -11.13
N ILE A 73 -11.58 -8.96 -12.06
CA ILE A 73 -10.79 -8.72 -13.28
C ILE A 73 -9.69 -7.68 -13.02
N ARG A 74 -9.56 -7.18 -11.78
CA ARG A 74 -8.63 -6.11 -11.37
C ARG A 74 -8.92 -4.77 -12.05
N GLU A 75 -10.17 -4.53 -12.41
CA GLU A 75 -10.58 -3.25 -13.00
C GLU A 75 -10.78 -2.17 -11.92
N PRO A 76 -10.33 -0.93 -12.15
CA PRO A 76 -10.56 0.18 -11.23
C PRO A 76 -12.06 0.48 -11.02
N ARG A 77 -12.43 0.78 -9.78
CA ARG A 77 -13.82 1.11 -9.38
C ARG A 77 -14.51 2.20 -10.22
N VAL A 78 -13.75 3.17 -10.74
CA VAL A 78 -14.30 4.24 -11.60
C VAL A 78 -15.07 3.69 -12.80
N ILE A 79 -14.63 2.57 -13.38
CA ILE A 79 -15.28 1.98 -14.54
C ILE A 79 -16.70 1.55 -14.19
N ALA A 80 -16.89 0.95 -13.01
CA ALA A 80 -18.21 0.58 -12.50
C ALA A 80 -19.10 1.82 -12.27
N GLU A 81 -18.55 2.92 -11.78
CA GLU A 81 -19.29 4.17 -11.53
C GLU A 81 -19.81 4.81 -12.82
N VAL A 82 -19.00 4.81 -13.88
CA VAL A 82 -19.39 5.36 -15.19
C VAL A 82 -20.41 4.45 -15.88
N ILE A 83 -20.17 3.13 -15.88
CA ILE A 83 -21.11 2.14 -16.42
C ILE A 83 -22.45 2.22 -15.69
N THR A 84 -22.44 2.43 -14.37
CA THR A 84 -23.66 2.68 -13.57
C THR A 84 -24.44 3.85 -14.15
N GLY A 85 -23.80 5.00 -14.37
CA GLY A 85 -24.45 6.15 -14.99
C GLY A 85 -25.03 5.85 -16.38
N ILE A 86 -24.29 5.13 -17.23
CA ILE A 86 -24.76 4.74 -18.58
C ILE A 86 -25.99 3.83 -18.49
N ILE A 87 -26.00 2.87 -17.55
CA ILE A 87 -27.13 1.97 -17.32
C ILE A 87 -28.35 2.75 -16.81
N LEU A 88 -28.17 3.67 -15.87
CA LEU A 88 -29.25 4.50 -15.34
C LEU A 88 -29.75 5.57 -16.32
N GLY A 89 -28.89 5.94 -17.27
CA GLY A 89 -29.17 6.93 -18.30
C GLY A 89 -30.10 6.45 -19.41
N PRO A 90 -30.26 7.28 -20.47
CA PRO A 90 -31.12 6.98 -21.62
C PRO A 90 -30.65 5.75 -22.41
N SER A 91 -29.41 5.31 -22.21
CA SER A 91 -28.80 4.18 -22.91
C SER A 91 -29.35 2.81 -22.51
N VAL A 92 -29.91 2.64 -21.31
CA VAL A 92 -30.48 1.35 -20.87
C VAL A 92 -31.81 1.54 -20.12
N MET A 93 -31.78 1.93 -18.85
CA MET A 93 -32.99 2.04 -18.01
C MET A 93 -33.89 3.20 -18.45
N GLY A 94 -33.35 4.26 -19.04
CA GLY A 94 -34.16 5.33 -19.60
C GLY A 94 -35.00 4.94 -20.82
N ARG A 95 -34.82 3.75 -21.38
CA ARG A 95 -35.73 3.17 -22.39
C ARG A 95 -37.00 2.57 -21.78
N ILE A 96 -37.02 2.31 -20.48
CA ILE A 96 -38.19 1.78 -19.78
C ILE A 96 -39.20 2.92 -19.64
N PRO A 97 -40.45 2.75 -20.12
CA PRO A 97 -41.46 3.80 -20.06
C PRO A 97 -41.72 4.21 -18.61
N GLY A 98 -41.61 5.52 -18.34
CA GLY A 98 -41.84 6.10 -17.01
C GLY A 98 -40.65 6.09 -16.05
N PHE A 99 -39.56 5.35 -16.33
CA PHE A 99 -38.41 5.27 -15.42
C PHE A 99 -37.70 6.64 -15.25
N THR A 100 -37.30 7.27 -16.36
CA THR A 100 -36.62 8.56 -16.32
C THR A 100 -37.52 9.64 -15.73
N ALA A 101 -38.82 9.63 -16.04
CA ALA A 101 -39.78 10.58 -15.49
C ALA A 101 -39.98 10.42 -13.98
N ALA A 102 -39.90 9.19 -13.45
CA ALA A 102 -40.08 8.90 -12.03
C ALA A 102 -38.79 9.13 -11.20
N ILE A 103 -37.63 8.70 -11.69
CA ILE A 103 -36.39 8.72 -10.89
C ILE A 103 -35.49 9.92 -11.23
N PHE A 104 -35.40 10.31 -12.49
CA PHE A 104 -34.57 11.43 -12.95
C PHE A 104 -35.38 12.51 -13.69
N PRO A 105 -36.46 13.06 -13.07
CA PRO A 105 -37.22 14.15 -13.68
C PRO A 105 -36.31 15.38 -13.87
N PRO A 106 -36.49 16.18 -14.95
CA PRO A 106 -35.66 17.35 -15.21
C PRO A 106 -35.53 18.32 -14.02
N ALA A 107 -36.62 18.52 -13.26
CA ALA A 107 -36.61 19.36 -12.06
C ALA A 107 -35.82 18.74 -10.89
N GLY A 108 -35.82 17.40 -10.77
CA GLY A 108 -35.04 16.65 -9.78
C GLY A 108 -33.55 16.57 -10.08
N MET A 109 -33.12 16.92 -11.31
CA MET A 109 -31.71 16.90 -11.68
C MET A 109 -30.91 18.08 -11.11
N ALA A 110 -31.54 19.19 -10.74
CA ALA A 110 -30.82 20.34 -10.19
C ALA A 110 -30.14 20.04 -8.83
N PRO A 111 -30.85 19.47 -7.81
CA PRO A 111 -30.23 19.03 -6.57
C PRO A 111 -29.14 17.96 -6.79
N PHE A 112 -29.40 17.01 -7.68
CA PHE A 112 -28.43 15.95 -8.03
C PHE A 112 -27.14 16.53 -8.61
N ARG A 113 -27.24 17.46 -9.57
CA ARG A 113 -26.11 18.18 -10.16
C ARG A 113 -25.34 19.00 -9.12
N LEU A 114 -26.04 19.66 -8.19
CA LEU A 114 -25.40 20.42 -7.12
C LEU A 114 -24.54 19.51 -6.23
N ALA A 115 -25.09 18.37 -5.77
CA ALA A 115 -24.37 17.41 -4.97
C ALA A 115 -23.19 16.78 -5.73
N ALA A 116 -23.39 16.42 -7.01
CA ALA A 116 -22.33 15.90 -7.87
C ALA A 116 -21.18 16.90 -8.07
N ASN A 117 -21.49 18.18 -8.33
CA ASN A 117 -20.48 19.22 -8.52
C ASN A 117 -19.76 19.60 -7.21
N LEU A 118 -20.46 19.61 -6.07
CA LEU A 118 -19.82 19.75 -4.76
C LEU A 118 -18.86 18.57 -4.50
N GLY A 119 -19.30 17.37 -4.85
CA GLY A 119 -18.47 16.18 -4.82
C GLY A 119 -17.22 16.28 -5.68
N LEU A 120 -17.37 16.83 -6.88
CA LEU A 120 -16.28 17.10 -7.79
C LEU A 120 -15.28 18.12 -7.21
N VAL A 121 -15.76 19.19 -6.56
CA VAL A 121 -14.91 20.17 -5.86
C VAL A 121 -14.07 19.48 -4.76
N LEU A 122 -14.69 18.66 -3.91
CA LEU A 122 -13.98 17.91 -2.88
C LEU A 122 -13.00 16.89 -3.47
N PHE A 123 -13.40 16.20 -4.54
CA PHE A 123 -12.54 15.26 -5.24
C PHE A 123 -11.32 15.95 -5.84
N LEU A 124 -11.49 17.10 -6.51
CA LEU A 124 -10.37 17.87 -7.06
C LEU A 124 -9.43 18.43 -6.00
N PHE A 125 -9.96 18.77 -4.83
CA PHE A 125 -9.14 19.11 -3.68
C PHE A 125 -8.28 17.92 -3.23
N LEU A 126 -8.85 16.70 -3.13
CA LEU A 126 -8.08 15.49 -2.81
C LEU A 126 -7.03 15.16 -3.87
N VAL A 127 -7.35 15.35 -5.16
CA VAL A 127 -6.37 15.21 -6.25
C VAL A 127 -5.24 16.22 -6.12
N GLY A 128 -5.54 17.48 -5.80
CA GLY A 128 -4.53 18.50 -5.53
C GLY A 128 -3.65 18.15 -4.32
N LEU A 129 -4.23 17.58 -3.26
CA LEU A 129 -3.51 17.07 -2.09
C LEU A 129 -2.60 15.89 -2.42
N GLU A 130 -2.96 15.07 -3.42
CA GLU A 130 -2.17 13.92 -3.85
C GLU A 130 -0.83 14.33 -4.47
N ILE A 131 -0.78 15.52 -5.08
CA ILE A 131 0.37 16.01 -5.84
C ILE A 131 1.43 16.57 -4.91
N ASN A 132 2.55 15.86 -4.77
CA ASN A 132 3.74 16.34 -4.07
C ASN A 132 4.69 17.06 -5.06
N LEU A 133 4.65 18.40 -5.08
CA LEU A 133 5.51 19.19 -5.99
C LEU A 133 7.00 19.05 -5.67
N THR A 134 7.37 18.84 -4.40
CA THR A 134 8.77 18.68 -4.00
C THR A 134 9.37 17.42 -4.62
N TYR A 135 8.59 16.33 -4.61
CA TYR A 135 8.99 15.07 -5.25
C TYR A 135 9.11 15.24 -6.78
N LEU A 136 8.14 15.89 -7.41
CA LEU A 136 8.17 16.20 -8.84
C LEU A 136 9.43 16.98 -9.24
N LEU A 137 9.79 18.00 -8.45
CA LEU A 137 10.96 18.86 -8.71
C LEU A 137 12.29 18.11 -8.54
N ARG A 138 12.37 17.13 -7.64
CA ARG A 138 13.61 16.34 -7.44
C ARG A 138 13.89 15.39 -8.60
N ASN A 139 12.84 14.84 -9.22
CA ASN A 139 12.92 13.82 -10.27
C ASN A 139 12.59 14.36 -11.68
N TRP A 140 12.62 15.67 -11.86
CA TRP A 140 12.09 16.39 -13.02
C TRP A 140 12.71 16.01 -14.38
N ARG A 141 14.02 15.71 -14.45
CA ARG A 141 14.75 15.55 -15.73
C ARG A 141 14.21 14.43 -16.62
N ILE A 142 14.03 13.22 -16.08
CA ILE A 142 13.57 12.06 -16.84
C ILE A 142 12.06 12.14 -17.05
N ALA A 143 11.34 12.55 -16.00
CA ALA A 143 9.88 12.59 -16.00
C ALA A 143 9.30 13.61 -17.01
N ILE A 144 9.96 14.76 -17.19
CA ILE A 144 9.52 15.81 -18.13
C ILE A 144 9.70 15.39 -19.57
N SER A 145 10.76 14.64 -19.90
CA SER A 145 10.96 14.15 -21.27
C SER A 145 9.82 13.21 -21.69
N VAL A 146 9.40 12.31 -20.80
CA VAL A 146 8.26 11.42 -21.04
C VAL A 146 6.95 12.20 -21.05
N ALA A 147 6.70 13.06 -20.07
CA ALA A 147 5.47 13.85 -19.96
C ALA A 147 5.25 14.77 -21.18
N SER A 148 6.31 15.45 -21.64
CA SER A 148 6.21 16.39 -22.78
C SER A 148 5.85 15.69 -24.09
N LEU A 149 6.48 14.55 -24.40
CA LEU A 149 6.16 13.79 -25.62
C LEU A 149 4.81 13.08 -25.51
N ASP A 150 4.47 12.58 -24.32
CA ASP A 150 3.17 11.96 -24.03
C ASP A 150 2.00 12.96 -24.05
N MET A 151 2.25 14.25 -23.84
CA MET A 151 1.25 15.30 -23.99
C MET A 151 1.21 15.83 -25.43
N ALA A 152 2.37 16.13 -26.03
CA ALA A 152 2.45 16.80 -27.33
C ALA A 152 1.96 15.96 -28.50
N ILE A 153 2.30 14.65 -28.55
CA ILE A 153 1.92 13.78 -29.67
C ILE A 153 0.41 13.53 -29.70
N PRO A 154 -0.26 13.10 -28.61
CA PRO A 154 -1.72 12.98 -28.59
C PRO A 154 -2.45 14.30 -28.79
N PHE A 155 -1.90 15.42 -28.30
CA PHE A 155 -2.48 16.73 -28.55
C PHE A 155 -2.50 17.06 -30.05
N GLY A 156 -1.36 16.90 -30.73
CA GLY A 156 -1.25 17.17 -32.17
C GLY A 156 -2.15 16.25 -33.01
N LEU A 157 -2.19 14.95 -32.68
CA LEU A 157 -3.11 14.02 -33.34
C LEU A 157 -4.58 14.30 -32.99
N GLY A 158 -4.86 14.80 -31.78
CA GLY A 158 -6.19 15.24 -31.39
C GLY A 158 -6.67 16.43 -32.20
N VAL A 159 -5.80 17.39 -32.52
CA VAL A 159 -6.11 18.48 -33.47
C VAL A 159 -6.45 17.93 -34.86
N ALA A 160 -5.75 16.90 -35.32
CA ALA A 160 -6.06 16.25 -36.61
C ALA A 160 -7.43 15.54 -36.58
N VAL A 161 -7.76 14.84 -35.49
CA VAL A 161 -9.07 14.23 -35.27
C VAL A 161 -10.17 15.30 -35.17
N ALA A 162 -9.87 16.43 -34.53
CA ALA A 162 -10.80 17.55 -34.39
C ALA A 162 -11.19 18.14 -35.74
N TYR A 163 -10.28 18.19 -36.72
CA TYR A 163 -10.61 18.61 -38.09
C TYR A 163 -11.68 17.73 -38.73
N GLY A 164 -11.54 16.40 -38.59
CA GLY A 164 -12.53 15.45 -39.11
C GLY A 164 -13.88 15.50 -38.39
N LEU A 165 -13.86 15.67 -37.06
CA LEU A 165 -15.07 15.83 -36.25
C LEU A 165 -15.81 17.14 -36.54
N TYR A 166 -15.08 18.24 -36.65
CA TYR A 166 -15.64 19.57 -36.88
C TYR A 166 -16.32 19.62 -38.26
N ASN A 167 -15.68 19.13 -39.32
CA ASN A 167 -16.28 19.18 -40.66
C ASN A 167 -17.51 18.28 -40.82
N GLU A 168 -17.55 17.13 -40.16
CA GLU A 168 -18.67 16.18 -40.29
C GLU A 168 -19.86 16.57 -39.39
N PHE A 169 -19.61 17.01 -38.15
CA PHE A 169 -20.66 17.23 -37.14
C PHE A 169 -20.99 18.71 -36.88
N ALA A 170 -20.30 19.69 -37.47
CA ALA A 170 -20.64 21.11 -37.28
C ALA A 170 -22.03 21.52 -37.81
N GLY A 171 -22.62 20.72 -38.71
CA GLY A 171 -23.96 20.98 -39.28
C GLY A 171 -25.12 20.48 -38.42
N GLU A 172 -24.89 19.87 -37.26
CA GLU A 172 -25.96 19.28 -36.45
C GLU A 172 -26.80 20.35 -35.71
N PRO A 173 -28.12 20.11 -35.55
CA PRO A 173 -28.98 20.99 -34.76
C PRO A 173 -28.50 21.05 -33.29
N GLY A 174 -28.28 22.26 -32.77
CA GLY A 174 -27.77 22.49 -31.41
C GLY A 174 -26.27 22.82 -31.33
N THR A 175 -25.58 22.93 -32.47
CA THR A 175 -24.17 23.34 -32.52
C THR A 175 -24.02 24.82 -32.18
N ALA A 176 -23.29 25.14 -31.10
CA ALA A 176 -22.87 26.52 -30.83
C ALA A 176 -21.82 26.95 -31.87
N PRO A 177 -21.84 28.20 -32.38
CA PRO A 177 -20.84 28.70 -33.33
C PRO A 177 -19.50 28.89 -32.63
N ILE A 178 -18.70 27.82 -32.56
CA ILE A 178 -17.40 27.81 -31.90
C ILE A 178 -16.32 27.86 -32.97
N SER A 179 -15.28 28.67 -32.76
CA SER A 179 -14.15 28.71 -33.67
C SER A 179 -13.43 27.36 -33.68
N PHE A 180 -13.01 26.91 -34.87
CA PHE A 180 -12.26 25.67 -35.01
C PHE A 180 -11.04 25.61 -34.07
N GLY A 181 -10.36 26.73 -33.84
CA GLY A 181 -9.21 26.80 -32.93
C GLY A 181 -9.55 26.41 -31.48
N LEU A 182 -10.70 26.85 -30.96
CA LEU A 182 -11.14 26.48 -29.61
C LEU A 182 -11.59 25.02 -29.53
N PHE A 183 -12.30 24.55 -30.56
CA PHE A 183 -12.70 23.15 -30.65
C PHE A 183 -11.48 22.22 -30.74
N ALA A 184 -10.52 22.54 -31.61
CA ALA A 184 -9.28 21.79 -31.78
C ALA A 184 -8.39 21.80 -30.53
N LEU A 185 -8.28 22.95 -29.85
CA LEU A 185 -7.60 23.06 -28.56
C LEU A 185 -8.25 22.14 -27.54
N PHE A 186 -9.58 22.17 -27.41
CA PHE A 186 -10.31 21.36 -26.46
C PHE A 186 -10.16 19.84 -26.74
N ILE A 187 -10.33 19.41 -27.99
CA ILE A 187 -10.15 18.00 -28.38
C ILE A 187 -8.70 17.55 -28.19
N GLY A 188 -7.72 18.40 -28.53
CA GLY A 188 -6.30 18.14 -28.29
C GLY A 188 -6.02 17.92 -26.80
N VAL A 189 -6.56 18.79 -25.93
CA VAL A 189 -6.43 18.63 -24.47
C VAL A 189 -7.12 17.36 -23.98
N ALA A 190 -8.35 17.08 -24.43
CA ALA A 190 -9.09 15.87 -24.04
C ALA A 190 -8.33 14.58 -24.41
N MET A 191 -7.67 14.55 -25.57
CA MET A 191 -6.87 13.39 -25.99
C MET A 191 -5.52 13.26 -25.27
N ALA A 192 -4.97 14.38 -24.79
CA ALA A 192 -3.64 14.45 -24.20
C ALA A 192 -3.61 14.30 -22.68
N ILE A 193 -4.73 14.46 -21.98
CA ILE A 193 -4.77 14.26 -20.53
C ILE A 193 -4.68 12.77 -20.17
N THR A 194 -3.81 12.45 -19.22
CA THR A 194 -3.70 11.15 -18.55
C THR A 194 -4.25 11.30 -17.13
N ALA A 195 -4.78 10.23 -16.51
CA ALA A 195 -5.35 10.30 -15.17
C ALA A 195 -4.42 9.68 -14.12
N PHE A 196 -3.67 10.50 -13.36
CA PHE A 196 -2.75 10.04 -12.32
C PHE A 196 -3.38 9.10 -11.26
N PRO A 197 -4.57 9.37 -10.68
CA PRO A 197 -5.10 8.51 -9.62
C PRO A 197 -5.43 7.09 -10.11
N VAL A 198 -5.98 6.98 -11.33
CA VAL A 198 -6.30 5.67 -11.94
C VAL A 198 -5.03 4.94 -12.32
N LEU A 199 -4.05 5.66 -12.88
CA LEU A 199 -2.75 5.14 -13.19
C LEU A 199 -2.07 4.52 -11.96
N CYS A 200 -2.03 5.23 -10.84
CA CYS A 200 -1.41 4.73 -9.62
C CYS A 200 -2.09 3.46 -9.08
N ARG A 201 -3.43 3.39 -9.17
CA ARG A 201 -4.20 2.18 -8.81
C ARG A 201 -3.87 1.00 -9.73
N ILE A 202 -3.68 1.23 -11.03
CA ILE A 202 -3.27 0.18 -11.97
C ILE A 202 -1.85 -0.30 -11.62
N LEU A 203 -0.89 0.59 -11.41
CA LEU A 203 0.48 0.21 -11.01
C LEU A 203 0.50 -0.57 -9.70
N THR A 204 -0.35 -0.17 -8.77
CA THR A 204 -0.59 -0.84 -7.50
C THR A 204 -1.04 -2.27 -7.70
N SER A 205 -2.11 -2.47 -8.49
CA SER A 205 -2.67 -3.79 -8.77
C SER A 205 -1.69 -4.72 -9.49
N LEU A 206 -0.77 -4.14 -10.28
CA LEU A 206 0.27 -4.85 -11.03
C LEU A 206 1.60 -4.98 -10.26
N LYS A 207 1.67 -4.48 -9.02
CA LYS A 207 2.88 -4.49 -8.16
C LYS A 207 4.09 -3.79 -8.79
N LEU A 208 3.86 -2.78 -9.62
CA LEU A 208 4.90 -2.07 -10.38
C LEU A 208 5.37 -0.75 -9.74
N LEU A 209 4.73 -0.30 -8.67
CA LEU A 209 4.97 1.01 -8.04
C LEU A 209 6.44 1.30 -7.73
N ASN A 210 7.15 0.31 -7.18
CA ASN A 210 8.54 0.45 -6.75
C ASN A 210 9.57 0.13 -7.84
N THR A 211 9.13 -0.10 -9.08
CA THR A 211 10.01 -0.34 -10.22
C THR A 211 10.42 0.98 -10.89
N THR A 212 11.52 0.98 -11.65
CA THR A 212 11.92 2.16 -12.43
C THR A 212 10.81 2.63 -13.38
N VAL A 213 10.10 1.69 -14.01
CA VAL A 213 8.92 1.95 -14.84
C VAL A 213 7.84 2.67 -14.03
N GLY A 214 7.54 2.17 -12.83
CA GLY A 214 6.52 2.75 -11.94
C GLY A 214 6.83 4.18 -11.52
N VAL A 215 8.07 4.45 -11.10
CA VAL A 215 8.51 5.79 -10.67
C VAL A 215 8.43 6.80 -11.82
N ILE A 216 8.89 6.43 -13.02
CA ILE A 216 8.83 7.31 -14.20
C ILE A 216 7.38 7.63 -14.54
N VAL A 217 6.53 6.60 -14.59
CA VAL A 217 5.11 6.72 -14.91
C VAL A 217 4.35 7.57 -13.89
N LEU A 218 4.59 7.39 -12.60
CA LEU A 218 3.97 8.23 -11.55
C LEU A 218 4.40 9.69 -11.65
N THR A 219 5.71 9.93 -11.78
CA THR A 219 6.25 11.30 -11.85
C THR A 219 5.79 12.02 -13.12
N SER A 220 5.77 11.33 -14.27
CA SER A 220 5.26 11.86 -15.53
C SER A 220 3.74 12.07 -15.49
N GLY A 221 2.99 11.18 -14.85
CA GLY A 221 1.55 11.32 -14.63
C GLY A 221 1.22 12.58 -13.84
N ILE A 222 1.94 12.84 -12.74
CA ILE A 222 1.79 14.08 -11.94
C ILE A 222 2.07 15.33 -12.80
N ALA A 223 3.13 15.31 -13.61
CA ALA A 223 3.46 16.42 -14.50
C ALA A 223 2.34 16.66 -15.54
N ASN A 224 1.82 15.58 -16.14
CA ASN A 224 0.72 15.63 -17.10
C ASN A 224 -0.57 16.16 -16.47
N ASP A 225 -0.90 15.76 -15.24
CA ASP A 225 -2.08 16.26 -14.53
C ASP A 225 -1.97 17.77 -14.30
N VAL A 226 -0.83 18.26 -13.77
CA VAL A 226 -0.61 19.70 -13.55
C VAL A 226 -0.74 20.50 -14.86
N VAL A 227 -0.07 20.06 -15.92
CA VAL A 227 -0.15 20.72 -17.24
C VAL A 227 -1.56 20.64 -17.81
N GLY A 228 -2.23 19.49 -17.67
CA GLY A 228 -3.59 19.25 -18.13
C GLY A 228 -4.60 20.21 -17.48
N TRP A 229 -4.48 20.46 -16.18
CA TRP A 229 -5.32 21.45 -15.49
C TRP A 229 -5.05 22.88 -15.96
N VAL A 230 -3.79 23.25 -16.19
CA VAL A 230 -3.46 24.58 -16.75
C VAL A 230 -4.07 24.74 -18.15
N LEU A 231 -3.93 23.73 -19.00
CA LEU A 231 -4.51 23.73 -20.35
C LEU A 231 -6.04 23.72 -20.33
N LEU A 232 -6.66 23.01 -19.40
CA LEU A 232 -8.11 23.01 -19.25
C LEU A 232 -8.62 24.37 -18.76
N ALA A 233 -7.95 24.98 -17.79
CA ALA A 233 -8.29 26.33 -17.32
C ALA A 233 -8.21 27.33 -18.47
N LEU A 234 -7.16 27.24 -19.29
CA LEU A 234 -7.01 28.02 -20.51
C LEU A 234 -8.19 27.75 -21.48
N CYS A 235 -8.54 26.50 -21.77
CA CYS A 235 -9.67 26.18 -22.66
C CYS A 235 -10.99 26.81 -22.19
N VAL A 236 -11.32 26.62 -20.91
CA VAL A 236 -12.58 27.10 -20.32
C VAL A 236 -12.62 28.62 -20.30
N THR A 237 -11.52 29.28 -19.95
CA THR A 237 -11.46 30.75 -19.91
C THR A 237 -11.61 31.36 -21.30
N LEU A 238 -10.96 30.81 -22.32
CA LEU A 238 -11.13 31.30 -23.69
C LEU A 238 -12.55 31.10 -24.22
N VAL A 239 -13.24 30.03 -23.81
CA VAL A 239 -14.62 29.76 -24.23
C VAL A 239 -15.62 30.67 -23.52
N ASN A 240 -15.47 30.85 -22.20
CA ASN A 240 -16.39 31.67 -21.40
C ASN A 240 -16.24 33.17 -21.66
N ALA A 241 -15.01 33.65 -21.87
CA ALA A 241 -14.75 35.08 -22.00
C ALA A 241 -15.05 35.62 -23.41
N GLY A 242 -15.26 34.74 -24.39
CA GLY A 242 -15.20 35.06 -25.82
C GLY A 242 -13.77 35.43 -26.23
N ALA A 243 -13.39 35.20 -27.49
CA ALA A 243 -12.05 35.59 -27.96
C ALA A 243 -11.87 37.11 -27.82
N GLY A 244 -10.98 37.55 -26.91
CA GLY A 244 -10.77 38.98 -26.62
C GLY A 244 -9.94 39.28 -25.38
N VAL A 245 -9.86 40.58 -25.03
CA VAL A 245 -9.10 41.14 -23.90
C VAL A 245 -9.59 40.63 -22.53
N THR A 246 -10.87 40.27 -22.43
CA THR A 246 -11.51 39.67 -21.25
C THR A 246 -10.86 38.36 -20.84
N ALA A 247 -10.56 37.46 -21.79
CA ALA A 247 -9.89 36.18 -21.51
C ALA A 247 -8.51 36.39 -20.89
N VAL A 248 -7.77 37.39 -21.37
CA VAL A 248 -6.46 37.77 -20.84
C VAL A 248 -6.59 38.28 -19.40
N TRP A 249 -7.58 39.14 -19.11
CA TRP A 249 -7.83 39.61 -17.74
C TRP A 249 -8.19 38.48 -16.79
N VAL A 250 -9.07 37.56 -17.20
CA VAL A 250 -9.43 36.38 -16.40
C VAL A 250 -8.20 35.53 -16.10
N LEU A 251 -7.35 35.27 -17.11
CA LEU A 251 -6.10 34.54 -16.92
C LEU A 251 -5.14 35.26 -15.96
N LEU A 252 -4.98 36.59 -16.11
CA LEU A 252 -4.11 37.41 -15.27
C LEU A 252 -4.59 37.41 -13.81
N VAL A 253 -5.90 37.52 -13.58
CA VAL A 253 -6.51 37.44 -12.24
C VAL A 253 -6.36 36.04 -11.66
N ALA A 254 -6.52 34.98 -12.45
CA ALA A 254 -6.32 33.60 -12.00
C ALA A 254 -4.86 33.33 -11.59
N VAL A 255 -3.89 33.83 -12.37
CA VAL A 255 -2.46 33.76 -12.04
C VAL A 255 -2.14 34.59 -10.79
N GLY A 256 -2.65 35.83 -10.72
CA GLY A 256 -2.49 36.70 -9.56
C GLY A 256 -3.09 36.09 -8.29
N TYR A 257 -4.25 35.44 -8.40
CA TYR A 257 -4.88 34.72 -7.30
C TYR A 257 -4.07 33.49 -6.90
N SER A 258 -3.49 32.74 -7.85
CA SER A 258 -2.57 31.64 -7.56
C SER A 258 -1.34 32.11 -6.78
N PHE A 259 -0.79 33.27 -7.12
CA PHE A 259 0.30 33.89 -6.37
C PHE A 259 -0.13 34.39 -4.98
N PHE A 260 -1.29 35.05 -4.88
CA PHE A 260 -1.85 35.46 -3.59
C PHE A 260 -2.03 34.26 -2.66
N LEU A 261 -2.58 33.18 -3.19
CA LEU A 261 -2.69 31.92 -2.50
C LEU A 261 -1.30 31.42 -2.05
N ALA A 262 -0.34 31.27 -2.97
CA ALA A 262 0.99 30.74 -2.68
C ALA A 262 1.81 31.58 -1.67
N TYR A 263 1.69 32.91 -1.71
CA TYR A 263 2.55 33.82 -0.93
C TYR A 263 1.87 34.48 0.27
N ALA A 264 0.54 34.55 0.34
CA ALA A 264 -0.17 35.11 1.49
C ALA A 264 -0.92 34.02 2.28
N VAL A 265 -1.74 33.22 1.60
CA VAL A 265 -2.60 32.23 2.26
C VAL A 265 -1.82 31.03 2.75
N ARG A 266 -0.89 30.48 1.95
CA ARG A 266 -0.05 29.34 2.35
C ARG A 266 0.79 29.62 3.61
N PRO A 267 1.55 30.73 3.73
CA PRO A 267 2.30 30.99 4.95
C PRO A 267 1.39 31.26 6.16
N ALA A 268 0.25 31.92 5.99
CA ALA A 268 -0.73 32.09 7.06
C ALA A 268 -1.28 30.74 7.54
N PHE A 269 -1.63 29.84 6.61
CA PHE A 269 -2.08 28.49 6.91
C PHE A 269 -0.98 27.67 7.62
N MET A 270 0.26 27.74 7.14
CA MET A 270 1.41 27.11 7.80
C MET A 270 1.64 27.63 9.23
N TRP A 271 1.45 28.93 9.45
CA TRP A 271 1.55 29.51 10.80
C TRP A 271 0.48 28.94 11.74
N VAL A 272 -0.77 28.81 11.28
CA VAL A 272 -1.86 28.18 12.04
C VAL A 272 -1.55 26.71 12.33
N LEU A 273 -1.06 25.96 11.33
CA LEU A 273 -0.71 24.55 11.49
C LEU A 273 0.41 24.32 12.50
N ARG A 274 1.44 25.17 12.49
CA ARG A 274 2.53 25.13 13.49
C ARG A 274 2.03 25.49 14.88
N ARG A 275 1.21 26.52 15.01
CA ARG A 275 0.65 26.97 16.30
C ARG A 275 -0.26 25.92 16.93
N THR A 276 -1.02 25.19 16.12
CA THR A 276 -1.93 24.11 16.57
C THR A 276 -1.23 22.75 16.72
N ARG A 277 0.07 22.63 16.39
CA ARG A 277 0.82 21.36 16.31
C ARG A 277 0.15 20.28 15.44
N SER A 278 -0.67 20.70 14.47
CA SER A 278 -1.43 19.79 13.60
C SER A 278 -0.55 19.08 12.57
N LEU A 279 0.65 19.60 12.30
CA LEU A 279 1.65 18.93 11.45
C LEU A 279 2.18 17.64 12.09
N GLU A 280 2.34 17.61 13.42
CA GLU A 280 2.89 16.45 14.15
C GLU A 280 1.78 15.50 14.60
N ASN A 281 0.73 16.03 15.25
CA ASN A 281 -0.35 15.23 15.84
C ASN A 281 -1.45 14.87 14.82
N GLY A 282 -1.40 15.43 13.61
CA GLY A 282 -2.45 15.31 12.61
C GLY A 282 -3.50 16.42 12.68
N PRO A 283 -4.36 16.54 11.65
CA PRO A 283 -5.36 17.61 11.56
C PRO A 283 -6.41 17.49 12.66
N THR A 284 -6.51 18.52 13.50
CA THR A 284 -7.64 18.70 14.43
C THR A 284 -8.93 19.01 13.67
N GLU A 285 -10.09 18.79 14.28
CA GLU A 285 -11.40 19.10 13.67
C GLU A 285 -11.48 20.54 13.15
N GLY A 286 -10.98 21.50 13.96
CA GLY A 286 -10.94 22.92 13.55
C GLY A 286 -10.07 23.18 12.32
N VAL A 287 -8.96 22.45 12.15
CA VAL A 287 -8.10 22.57 10.96
C VAL A 287 -8.75 21.92 9.74
N VAL A 288 -9.45 20.81 9.91
CA VAL A 288 -10.26 20.21 8.82
C VAL A 288 -11.33 21.20 8.36
N ALA A 289 -12.07 21.79 9.32
CA ALA A 289 -13.10 22.80 9.03
C ALA A 289 -12.52 24.03 8.32
N LEU A 290 -11.38 24.55 8.80
CA LEU A 290 -10.67 25.66 8.15
C LEU A 290 -10.25 25.31 6.71
N THR A 291 -9.78 24.09 6.49
CA THR A 291 -9.35 23.65 5.16
C THR A 291 -10.54 23.53 4.21
N ILE A 292 -11.66 22.93 4.65
CA ILE A 292 -12.90 22.86 3.87
C ILE A 292 -13.43 24.26 3.57
N PHE A 293 -13.39 25.18 4.54
CA PHE A 293 -13.76 26.58 4.33
C PHE A 293 -12.90 27.24 3.24
N MET A 294 -11.58 27.03 3.27
CA MET A 294 -10.67 27.54 2.24
C MET A 294 -10.98 26.94 0.86
N VAL A 295 -11.28 25.64 0.78
CA VAL A 295 -11.68 24.96 -0.46
C VAL A 295 -12.94 25.58 -1.04
N LEU A 296 -13.99 25.77 -0.23
CA LEU A 296 -15.24 26.35 -0.69
C LEU A 296 -15.09 27.84 -1.06
N ALA A 297 -14.34 28.61 -0.28
CA ALA A 297 -14.06 30.01 -0.57
C ALA A 297 -13.28 30.17 -1.88
N SER A 298 -12.30 29.29 -2.13
CA SER A 298 -11.52 29.31 -3.37
C SER A 298 -12.35 28.86 -4.58
N ALA A 299 -13.19 27.83 -4.41
CA ALA A 299 -14.11 27.38 -5.45
C ALA A 299 -15.13 28.47 -5.83
N PHE A 300 -15.62 29.22 -4.83
CA PHE A 300 -16.47 30.38 -5.05
C PHE A 300 -15.71 31.49 -5.81
N PHE A 301 -14.52 31.89 -5.35
CA PHE A 301 -13.75 32.95 -5.97
C PHE A 301 -13.40 32.64 -7.44
N THR A 302 -12.95 31.42 -7.72
CA THR A 302 -12.65 30.99 -9.10
C THR A 302 -13.88 31.01 -10.00
N SER A 303 -15.05 30.61 -9.49
CA SER A 303 -16.31 30.74 -10.21
C SER A 303 -16.69 32.20 -10.52
N VAL A 304 -16.42 33.13 -9.60
CA VAL A 304 -16.74 34.56 -9.77
C VAL A 304 -15.89 35.21 -10.87
N ILE A 305 -14.62 34.83 -10.98
CA ILE A 305 -13.72 35.37 -12.02
C ILE A 305 -13.94 34.74 -13.41
N GLY A 306 -14.87 33.79 -13.56
CA GLY A 306 -15.18 33.12 -14.83
C GLY A 306 -14.36 31.86 -15.12
N VAL A 307 -13.60 31.38 -14.14
CA VAL A 307 -12.91 30.08 -14.15
C VAL A 307 -13.85 29.02 -13.54
N HIS A 308 -13.68 27.74 -13.86
CA HIS A 308 -14.50 26.68 -13.26
C HIS A 308 -14.20 26.54 -11.75
N SER A 309 -15.22 26.29 -10.91
CA SER A 309 -15.08 26.26 -9.44
C SER A 309 -14.11 25.18 -8.92
N ILE A 310 -13.92 24.11 -9.69
CA ILE A 310 -13.03 23.01 -9.32
C ILE A 310 -11.55 23.43 -9.27
N PHE A 311 -11.16 24.48 -10.02
CA PHE A 311 -9.78 24.97 -10.03
C PHE A 311 -9.40 25.59 -8.70
N GLY A 312 -10.33 26.29 -8.03
CA GLY A 312 -10.10 26.81 -6.68
C GLY A 312 -9.80 25.70 -5.69
N ALA A 313 -10.59 24.63 -5.73
CA ALA A 313 -10.41 23.47 -4.88
C ALA A 313 -9.06 22.78 -5.10
N PHE A 314 -8.69 22.59 -6.37
CA PHE A 314 -7.41 22.01 -6.78
C PHE A 314 -6.22 22.84 -6.29
N MET A 315 -6.26 24.17 -6.42
CA MET A 315 -5.19 25.05 -5.94
C MET A 315 -4.99 24.94 -4.42
N ILE A 316 -6.07 24.92 -3.63
CA ILE A 316 -5.96 24.75 -2.18
C ILE A 316 -5.33 23.39 -1.83
N GLY A 317 -5.67 22.33 -2.57
CA GLY A 317 -5.04 21.02 -2.43
C GLY A 317 -3.53 21.07 -2.70
N LEU A 318 -3.12 21.69 -3.81
CA LEU A 318 -1.71 21.85 -4.23
C LEU A 318 -0.87 22.63 -3.20
N MET A 319 -1.48 23.53 -2.44
CA MET A 319 -0.80 24.38 -1.46
C MET A 319 -0.66 23.76 -0.08
N CYS A 320 -1.50 22.76 0.23
CA CYS A 320 -1.47 22.11 1.53
C CYS A 320 -0.12 21.42 1.73
N PRO A 321 0.47 21.51 2.93
CA PRO A 321 1.77 20.92 3.18
C PRO A 321 1.72 19.39 3.25
N HIS A 322 2.66 18.74 2.58
CA HIS A 322 2.94 17.30 2.72
C HIS A 322 3.83 17.00 3.93
N GLU A 323 4.43 18.02 4.54
CA GLU A 323 5.25 17.92 5.76
C GLU A 323 4.45 17.27 6.91
N GLY A 324 5.11 16.40 7.68
CA GLY A 324 4.49 15.73 8.83
C GLY A 324 3.37 14.72 8.50
N GLY A 325 3.19 14.37 7.22
CA GLY A 325 2.12 13.47 6.78
C GLY A 325 0.72 14.12 6.91
N PHE A 326 0.66 15.45 7.00
CA PHE A 326 -0.60 16.19 7.14
C PHE A 326 -1.57 15.91 5.99
N ALA A 327 -1.09 15.98 4.74
CA ALA A 327 -1.90 15.75 3.55
C ALA A 327 -2.54 14.34 3.54
N ILE A 328 -1.79 13.31 3.98
CA ILE A 328 -2.29 11.93 4.07
C ILE A 328 -3.39 11.84 5.13
N LYS A 329 -3.15 12.34 6.35
CA LYS A 329 -4.14 12.29 7.44
C LYS A 329 -5.38 13.13 7.15
N LEU A 330 -5.25 14.24 6.42
CA LEU A 330 -6.38 15.06 5.99
C LEU A 330 -7.21 14.34 4.93
N THR A 331 -6.54 13.67 3.98
CA THR A 331 -7.18 12.82 2.97
C THR A 331 -7.97 11.71 3.64
N GLU A 332 -7.39 10.98 4.60
CA GLU A 332 -8.07 9.90 5.34
C GLU A 332 -9.40 10.35 5.99
N LYS A 333 -9.51 11.62 6.42
CA LYS A 333 -10.74 12.16 7.05
C LYS A 333 -11.84 12.53 6.05
N ILE A 334 -11.49 12.92 4.83
CA ILE A 334 -12.42 13.48 3.84
C ILE A 334 -12.76 12.45 2.76
N GLU A 335 -11.84 11.53 2.48
CA GLU A 335 -11.91 10.62 1.35
C GLU A 335 -13.05 9.60 1.48
N ASP A 336 -13.37 9.08 2.67
CA ASP A 336 -14.42 8.06 2.82
C ASP A 336 -15.80 8.61 2.40
N LEU A 337 -16.11 9.84 2.82
CA LEU A 337 -17.33 10.54 2.40
C LEU A 337 -17.29 10.86 0.89
N THR A 338 -16.16 11.34 0.40
CA THR A 338 -16.01 11.77 -0.99
C THR A 338 -16.09 10.59 -1.97
N SER A 339 -15.36 9.50 -1.70
CA SER A 339 -15.29 8.31 -2.55
C SER A 339 -16.52 7.41 -2.47
N THR A 340 -17.27 7.42 -1.36
CA THR A 340 -18.44 6.56 -1.18
C THR A 340 -19.73 7.21 -1.68
N LEU A 341 -19.89 8.51 -1.46
CA LEU A 341 -21.12 9.23 -1.81
C LEU A 341 -20.93 10.11 -3.05
N PHE A 342 -19.99 11.05 -2.98
CA PHE A 342 -19.90 12.17 -3.91
C PHE A 342 -19.34 11.81 -5.29
N VAL A 343 -18.26 11.02 -5.32
CA VAL A 343 -17.60 10.57 -6.56
C VAL A 343 -18.55 9.71 -7.41
N PRO A 344 -19.23 8.67 -6.88
CA PRO A 344 -20.20 7.91 -7.65
C PRO A 344 -21.34 8.76 -8.22
N LEU A 345 -21.84 9.76 -7.47
CA LEU A 345 -22.87 10.67 -7.95
C LEU A 345 -22.41 11.48 -9.17
N PHE A 346 -21.17 11.97 -9.14
CA PHE A 346 -20.59 12.70 -10.26
C PHE A 346 -20.42 11.84 -11.51
N PHE A 347 -19.91 10.61 -11.38
CA PHE A 347 -19.78 9.71 -12.53
C PHE A 347 -21.11 9.17 -13.03
N ALA A 348 -22.09 8.99 -12.14
CA ALA A 348 -23.45 8.72 -12.54
C ALA A 348 -24.04 9.88 -13.35
N LEU A 349 -23.83 11.14 -12.94
CA LEU A 349 -24.23 12.32 -13.72
C LEU A 349 -23.60 12.28 -15.12
N SER A 350 -22.31 11.99 -15.20
CA SER A 350 -21.58 11.86 -16.46
C SER A 350 -22.19 10.79 -17.37
N GLY A 351 -22.47 9.60 -16.83
CA GLY A 351 -23.04 8.49 -17.58
C GLY A 351 -24.51 8.69 -17.96
N ILE A 352 -25.30 9.39 -17.14
CA ILE A 352 -26.70 9.76 -17.47
C ILE A 352 -26.75 10.69 -18.68
N ASN A 353 -25.73 11.55 -18.87
CA ASN A 353 -25.61 12.38 -20.06
C ASN A 353 -25.10 11.60 -21.29
N THR A 354 -24.61 10.37 -21.12
CA THR A 354 -24.12 9.52 -22.21
C THR A 354 -25.27 8.78 -22.88
N ASN A 355 -25.45 8.99 -24.17
CA ASN A 355 -26.50 8.35 -24.95
C ASN A 355 -25.93 7.53 -26.11
N LEU A 356 -25.77 6.23 -25.89
CA LEU A 356 -25.29 5.27 -26.89
C LEU A 356 -26.24 5.13 -28.08
N ALA A 357 -27.52 5.52 -27.95
CA ALA A 357 -28.44 5.53 -29.08
C ALA A 357 -28.07 6.58 -30.15
N LEU A 358 -27.24 7.57 -29.81
CA LEU A 358 -26.74 8.56 -30.77
C LEU A 358 -25.67 8.00 -31.71
N LEU A 359 -25.15 6.79 -31.44
CA LEU A 359 -24.18 6.06 -32.26
C LEU A 359 -24.94 5.09 -33.18
N ASP A 360 -25.79 5.65 -34.04
CA ASP A 360 -26.77 4.96 -34.87
C ASP A 360 -26.26 4.54 -36.26
N SER A 361 -25.24 5.22 -36.77
CA SER A 361 -24.69 4.99 -38.11
C SER A 361 -23.33 4.30 -38.09
N GLY A 362 -23.07 3.46 -39.10
CA GLY A 362 -21.75 2.83 -39.31
C GLY A 362 -20.62 3.85 -39.46
N LYS A 363 -20.90 5.04 -40.01
CA LYS A 363 -19.92 6.14 -40.10
C LYS A 363 -19.53 6.65 -38.70
N VAL A 364 -20.51 6.82 -37.81
CA VAL A 364 -20.30 7.27 -36.43
C VAL A 364 -19.46 6.25 -35.65
N TRP A 365 -19.76 4.96 -35.78
CA TRP A 365 -18.92 3.90 -35.21
C TRP A 365 -17.51 3.88 -35.80
N GLY A 366 -17.36 4.19 -37.09
CA GLY A 366 -16.05 4.41 -37.72
C GLY A 366 -15.24 5.50 -37.03
N TYR A 367 -15.86 6.65 -36.70
CA TYR A 367 -15.22 7.70 -35.89
C TYR A 367 -14.88 7.23 -34.48
N VAL A 368 -15.77 6.51 -33.79
CA VAL A 368 -15.49 5.98 -32.44
C VAL A 368 -14.25 5.08 -32.44
N ILE A 369 -14.18 4.15 -33.40
CA ILE A 369 -13.03 3.25 -33.54
C ILE A 369 -11.77 4.05 -33.90
N ALA A 370 -11.85 4.97 -34.86
CA ALA A 370 -10.72 5.80 -35.26
C ALA A 370 -10.18 6.65 -34.10
N ILE A 371 -11.06 7.32 -33.35
CA ILE A 371 -10.69 8.11 -32.16
C ILE A 371 -10.03 7.21 -31.12
N THR A 372 -10.58 6.02 -30.88
CA THR A 372 -10.03 5.07 -29.90
C THR A 372 -8.63 4.58 -30.30
N VAL A 373 -8.44 4.19 -31.57
CA VAL A 373 -7.16 3.75 -32.11
C VAL A 373 -6.15 4.89 -32.05
N VAL A 374 -6.48 6.07 -32.55
CA VAL A 374 -5.57 7.23 -32.54
C VAL A 374 -5.23 7.61 -31.10
N ALA A 375 -6.20 7.68 -30.18
CA ALA A 375 -5.98 8.00 -28.78
C ALA A 375 -5.03 6.99 -28.10
N PHE A 376 -5.25 5.69 -28.32
CA PHE A 376 -4.42 4.64 -27.75
C PHE A 376 -2.99 4.68 -28.32
N PHE A 377 -2.83 4.63 -29.65
CA PHE A 377 -1.49 4.57 -30.26
C PHE A 377 -0.70 5.86 -30.07
N SER A 378 -1.34 7.02 -30.12
CA SER A 378 -0.67 8.30 -29.90
C SER A 378 -0.01 8.37 -28.53
N LYS A 379 -0.71 7.92 -27.48
CA LYS A 379 -0.23 7.84 -26.10
C LYS A 379 0.86 6.79 -25.93
N VAL A 380 0.64 5.57 -26.44
CA VAL A 380 1.66 4.52 -26.41
C VAL A 380 2.94 5.00 -27.08
N ILE A 381 2.87 5.62 -28.25
CA ILE A 381 4.03 6.13 -28.99
C ILE A 381 4.72 7.26 -28.21
N GLY A 382 3.96 8.24 -27.69
CA GLY A 382 4.51 9.38 -26.96
C GLY A 382 5.28 8.96 -25.71
N GLY A 383 4.65 8.17 -24.84
CA GLY A 383 5.28 7.67 -23.63
C GLY A 383 6.44 6.70 -23.91
N SER A 384 6.33 5.84 -24.93
CA SER A 384 7.41 4.92 -25.30
C SER A 384 8.63 5.64 -25.86
N LEU A 385 8.42 6.62 -26.74
CA LEU A 385 9.50 7.39 -27.33
C LEU A 385 10.22 8.21 -26.26
N GLY A 386 9.47 8.87 -25.37
CA GLY A 386 10.05 9.57 -24.23
C GLY A 386 10.86 8.66 -23.32
N ALA A 387 10.36 7.47 -23.00
CA ALA A 387 11.10 6.50 -22.20
C ALA A 387 12.36 5.99 -22.92
N ARG A 388 12.27 5.76 -24.24
CA ARG A 388 13.39 5.24 -25.03
C ARG A 388 14.54 6.24 -25.14
N LEU A 389 14.24 7.53 -25.25
CA LEU A 389 15.23 8.61 -25.25
C LEU A 389 16.02 8.68 -23.93
N ASN A 390 15.44 8.17 -22.83
CA ASN A 390 16.09 8.09 -21.52
C ASN A 390 16.84 6.77 -21.29
N GLY A 391 17.05 5.96 -22.34
CA GLY A 391 17.89 4.75 -22.29
C GLY A 391 17.19 3.48 -21.80
N LEU A 392 15.85 3.48 -21.66
CA LEU A 392 15.11 2.27 -21.25
C LEU A 392 14.98 1.25 -22.40
N VAL A 393 14.85 -0.03 -22.05
CA VAL A 393 14.67 -1.11 -23.05
C VAL A 393 13.29 -1.03 -23.69
N TRP A 394 13.14 -1.50 -24.94
CA TRP A 394 11.90 -1.37 -25.72
C TRP A 394 10.66 -1.88 -24.98
N ARG A 395 10.77 -2.99 -24.25
CA ARG A 395 9.68 -3.53 -23.43
C ARG A 395 9.32 -2.62 -22.25
N GLU A 396 10.30 -2.04 -21.55
CA GLU A 396 10.03 -1.06 -20.49
C GLU A 396 9.38 0.20 -21.08
N SER A 397 9.90 0.69 -22.21
CA SER A 397 9.36 1.85 -22.91
C SER A 397 7.90 1.65 -23.34
N LEU A 398 7.59 0.52 -23.99
CA LEU A 398 6.21 0.18 -24.37
C LEU A 398 5.28 0.05 -23.16
N THR A 399 5.82 -0.44 -22.03
CA THR A 399 5.06 -0.56 -20.78
C THR A 399 4.71 0.82 -20.24
N ILE A 400 5.66 1.75 -20.26
CA ILE A 400 5.44 3.16 -19.87
C ILE A 400 4.39 3.80 -20.77
N GLY A 401 4.50 3.66 -22.10
CA GLY A 401 3.52 4.23 -23.03
C GLY A 401 2.11 3.66 -22.87
N THR A 402 2.00 2.35 -22.62
CA THR A 402 0.71 1.70 -22.34
C THR A 402 0.12 2.25 -21.04
N LEU A 403 0.91 2.35 -19.98
CA LEU A 403 0.49 2.92 -18.71
C LEU A 403 0.04 4.39 -18.86
N MET A 404 0.74 5.20 -19.65
CA MET A 404 0.35 6.60 -19.91
C MET A 404 -0.97 6.73 -20.71
N SER A 405 -1.41 5.66 -21.38
CA SER A 405 -2.71 5.61 -22.08
C SER A 405 -3.90 5.44 -21.11
N CYS A 406 -3.64 5.24 -19.81
CA CYS A 406 -4.68 5.17 -18.79
C CYS A 406 -5.50 6.46 -18.77
N LYS A 407 -6.76 6.31 -19.18
CA LYS A 407 -7.79 7.33 -19.06
C LYS A 407 -8.56 7.10 -17.76
N GLY A 408 -9.29 8.11 -17.30
CA GLY A 408 -9.89 8.00 -15.97
C GLY A 408 -10.77 9.16 -15.56
N LEU A 409 -10.88 9.30 -14.24
CA LEU A 409 -11.75 10.27 -13.56
C LEU A 409 -11.60 11.69 -14.16
N VAL A 410 -10.36 12.14 -14.36
CA VAL A 410 -10.02 13.50 -14.82
C VAL A 410 -10.50 13.78 -16.24
N GLU A 411 -10.38 12.83 -17.17
CA GLU A 411 -10.80 13.06 -18.55
C GLU A 411 -12.33 13.20 -18.63
N LEU A 412 -13.09 12.37 -17.92
CA LEU A 412 -14.55 12.49 -17.89
C LEU A 412 -14.98 13.83 -17.29
N ILE A 413 -14.23 14.38 -16.34
CA ILE A 413 -14.46 15.73 -15.82
C ILE A 413 -14.29 16.77 -16.94
N VAL A 414 -13.18 16.70 -17.67
CA VAL A 414 -12.92 17.57 -18.84
C VAL A 414 -14.06 17.48 -19.85
N LEU A 415 -14.49 16.26 -20.20
CA LEU A 415 -15.56 16.02 -21.16
C LEU A 415 -16.91 16.59 -20.69
N ASN A 416 -17.25 16.47 -19.40
CA ASN A 416 -18.46 17.09 -18.85
C ASN A 416 -18.41 18.61 -18.90
N ILE A 417 -17.25 19.20 -18.58
CA ILE A 417 -17.06 20.66 -18.66
C ILE A 417 -17.21 21.11 -20.11
N GLY A 418 -16.66 20.37 -21.07
CA GLY A 418 -16.83 20.62 -22.49
C GLY A 418 -18.28 20.54 -22.95
N LEU A 419 -19.03 19.55 -22.47
CA LEU A 419 -20.46 19.39 -22.75
C LEU A 419 -21.28 20.54 -22.14
N GLN A 420 -20.99 20.93 -20.89
CA GLN A 420 -21.67 22.04 -20.21
C GLN A 420 -21.37 23.40 -20.86
N ALA A 421 -20.15 23.59 -21.34
CA ALA A 421 -19.73 24.77 -22.10
C ALA A 421 -20.22 24.75 -23.56
N ASN A 422 -20.98 23.72 -23.97
CA ASN A 422 -21.46 23.48 -25.34
C ASN A 422 -20.34 23.38 -26.39
N ILE A 423 -19.11 23.04 -25.98
CA ILE A 423 -17.98 22.77 -26.87
C ILE A 423 -18.15 21.42 -27.56
N LEU A 424 -18.65 20.44 -26.79
CA LEU A 424 -18.94 19.11 -27.28
C LEU A 424 -20.44 18.94 -27.47
N LEU A 425 -20.84 18.38 -28.61
CA LEU A 425 -22.19 17.87 -28.78
C LEU A 425 -22.36 16.55 -27.97
N PRO A 426 -23.59 16.20 -27.55
CA PRO A 426 -23.86 14.95 -26.83
C PRO A 426 -23.36 13.70 -27.55
N ARG A 427 -23.39 13.70 -28.90
CA ARG A 427 -22.86 12.61 -29.71
C ARG A 427 -21.33 12.51 -29.57
N THR A 428 -20.60 13.60 -29.83
CA THR A 428 -19.13 13.63 -29.69
C THR A 428 -18.70 13.29 -28.26
N PHE A 429 -19.38 13.85 -27.26
CA PHE A 429 -19.19 13.49 -25.84
C PHE A 429 -19.30 11.97 -25.64
N THR A 430 -20.34 11.33 -26.19
CA THR A 430 -20.51 9.88 -26.10
C THR A 430 -19.37 9.10 -26.78
N MET A 431 -18.86 9.57 -27.92
CA MET A 431 -17.70 8.95 -28.58
C MET A 431 -16.45 8.96 -27.68
N PHE A 432 -16.17 10.10 -27.04
CA PHE A 432 -15.03 10.23 -26.13
C PHE A 432 -15.20 9.43 -24.85
N VAL A 433 -16.41 9.35 -24.29
CA VAL A 433 -16.70 8.48 -23.13
C VAL A 433 -16.45 7.00 -23.47
N VAL A 434 -16.87 6.53 -24.65
CA VAL A 434 -16.59 5.15 -25.09
C VAL A 434 -15.09 4.92 -25.26
N MET A 435 -14.39 5.86 -25.88
CA MET A 435 -12.93 5.78 -26.04
C MET A 435 -12.22 5.72 -24.68
N ALA A 436 -12.62 6.54 -23.71
CA ALA A 436 -12.08 6.55 -22.36
C ALA A 436 -12.22 5.17 -21.69
N LEU A 437 -13.42 4.60 -21.74
CA LEU A 437 -13.70 3.29 -21.14
C LEU A 437 -12.89 2.17 -21.81
N VAL A 438 -12.84 2.14 -23.14
CA VAL A 438 -12.13 1.09 -23.88
C VAL A 438 -10.62 1.17 -23.65
N THR A 439 -10.04 2.37 -23.67
CA THR A 439 -8.59 2.55 -23.48
C THR A 439 -8.18 2.20 -22.05
N THR A 440 -8.93 2.59 -21.03
CA THR A 440 -8.64 2.22 -19.64
C THR A 440 -8.74 0.72 -19.40
N PHE A 441 -9.83 0.09 -19.86
CA PHE A 441 -10.03 -1.35 -19.72
C PHE A 441 -8.95 -2.16 -20.46
N ALA A 442 -8.43 -1.64 -21.58
CA ALA A 442 -7.35 -2.29 -22.32
C ALA A 442 -5.98 -2.19 -21.64
N THR A 443 -5.72 -1.16 -20.82
CA THR A 443 -4.38 -0.91 -20.28
C THR A 443 -3.90 -1.97 -19.30
N ALA A 444 -4.69 -2.31 -18.28
CA ALA A 444 -4.30 -3.29 -17.26
C ALA A 444 -3.91 -4.66 -17.85
N PRO A 445 -4.72 -5.30 -18.71
CA PRO A 445 -4.35 -6.59 -19.30
C PRO A 445 -3.13 -6.48 -20.22
N LEU A 446 -3.00 -5.38 -20.98
CA LEU A 446 -1.89 -5.21 -21.92
C LEU A 446 -0.55 -5.03 -21.20
N VAL A 447 -0.52 -4.32 -20.07
CA VAL A 447 0.67 -4.20 -19.22
C VAL A 447 1.03 -5.54 -18.58
N SER A 448 0.04 -6.28 -18.08
CA SER A 448 0.28 -7.61 -17.50
C SER A 448 0.87 -8.58 -18.53
N TRP A 449 0.49 -8.46 -19.80
CA TRP A 449 1.05 -9.26 -20.89
C TRP A 449 2.46 -8.80 -21.29
N LEU A 450 2.68 -7.48 -21.38
CA LEU A 450 3.93 -6.90 -21.86
C LEU A 450 5.07 -6.97 -20.83
N TYR A 451 4.75 -6.87 -19.53
CA TYR A 451 5.72 -6.77 -18.44
C TYR A 451 5.49 -7.80 -17.31
N PRO A 452 5.58 -9.11 -17.62
CA PRO A 452 5.31 -10.18 -16.66
C PRO A 452 6.39 -10.30 -15.57
N PRO A 453 6.07 -10.85 -14.37
CA PRO A 453 6.98 -10.91 -13.22
C PRO A 453 8.34 -11.56 -13.49
N TRP A 454 8.38 -12.61 -14.32
CA TRP A 454 9.62 -13.29 -14.68
C TRP A 454 10.57 -12.36 -15.45
N TYR A 455 10.03 -11.49 -16.30
CA TYR A 455 10.82 -10.55 -17.11
C TYR A 455 11.36 -9.42 -16.23
N GLN A 456 10.59 -8.99 -15.23
CA GLN A 456 11.02 -8.01 -14.22
C GLN A 456 12.25 -8.53 -13.47
N GLN A 457 12.19 -9.77 -12.98
CA GLN A 457 13.30 -10.40 -12.26
C GLN A 457 14.53 -10.59 -13.16
N LYS A 458 14.34 -11.07 -14.40
CA LYS A 458 15.43 -11.20 -15.38
C LYS A 458 16.10 -9.85 -15.63
N LEU A 459 15.32 -8.80 -15.87
CA LEU A 459 15.86 -7.47 -16.18
C LEU A 459 16.61 -6.87 -14.98
N ASP A 460 16.09 -7.05 -13.77
CA ASP A 460 16.77 -6.61 -12.54
C ASP A 460 18.11 -7.33 -12.34
N LEU A 461 18.17 -8.64 -12.62
CA LEU A 461 19.41 -9.42 -12.54
C LEU A 461 20.42 -8.99 -13.61
N TRP A 462 19.95 -8.72 -14.83
CA TRP A 462 20.78 -8.23 -15.93
C TRP A 462 21.34 -6.82 -15.64
N LYS A 463 20.50 -5.89 -15.17
CA LYS A 463 20.92 -4.54 -14.75
C LYS A 463 21.93 -4.56 -13.61
N LYS A 464 21.89 -5.58 -12.75
CA LYS A 464 22.87 -5.81 -11.68
C LYS A 464 24.14 -6.53 -12.16
N GLY A 465 24.26 -6.88 -13.44
CA GLY A 465 25.41 -7.58 -14.01
C GLY A 465 25.56 -9.04 -13.55
N LYS A 466 24.50 -9.62 -12.95
CA LYS A 466 24.55 -11.01 -12.43
C LYS A 466 24.33 -12.05 -13.53
N ILE A 467 23.61 -11.69 -14.59
CA ILE A 467 23.31 -12.53 -15.74
C ILE A 467 23.55 -11.78 -17.04
N ASP A 468 23.87 -12.51 -18.10
CA ASP A 468 23.90 -12.01 -19.46
C ASP A 468 22.47 -11.82 -19.99
N TRP A 469 22.35 -11.24 -21.17
CA TRP A 469 21.03 -10.99 -21.77
C TRP A 469 20.28 -12.30 -22.09
N GLU A 470 20.99 -13.40 -22.28
CA GLU A 470 20.42 -14.72 -22.55
C GLU A 470 19.85 -15.35 -21.27
N GLY A 471 20.38 -14.97 -20.11
CA GLY A 471 20.00 -15.46 -18.79
C GLY A 471 21.04 -16.33 -18.11
N ASN A 472 22.23 -16.48 -18.72
CA ASN A 472 23.35 -17.19 -18.14
C ASN A 472 24.06 -16.31 -17.11
N PRO A 473 24.46 -16.84 -15.95
CA PRO A 473 25.24 -16.08 -14.97
C PRO A 473 26.60 -15.66 -15.55
N ILE A 474 26.96 -14.37 -15.46
CA ILE A 474 28.23 -13.82 -16.00
C ILE A 474 29.41 -14.15 -15.09
N LEU A 475 29.14 -14.34 -13.80
CA LEU A 475 30.12 -14.83 -12.84
C LEU A 475 29.94 -16.35 -12.71
N PRO A 476 30.97 -17.16 -13.00
CA PRO A 476 31.03 -18.49 -12.38
C PRO A 476 30.90 -18.27 -10.87
N PRO A 477 30.18 -19.13 -10.12
CA PRO A 477 30.53 -19.25 -8.72
C PRO A 477 32.01 -19.65 -8.76
N ASP A 478 32.92 -18.79 -8.30
CA ASP A 478 34.24 -19.29 -7.95
C ASP A 478 33.95 -20.47 -7.04
N GLY A 479 34.26 -21.68 -7.50
CA GLY A 479 33.95 -22.94 -6.81
C GLY A 479 34.69 -23.10 -5.48
N ARG A 480 35.19 -21.98 -4.94
CA ARG A 480 35.77 -21.82 -3.62
C ARG A 480 34.83 -21.03 -2.71
N ASP A 481 34.13 -20.01 -3.21
CA ASP A 481 33.32 -19.13 -2.35
C ASP A 481 31.97 -19.73 -1.95
N ALA A 482 31.32 -20.54 -2.80
CA ALA A 482 30.02 -21.14 -2.45
C ALA A 482 30.14 -22.33 -1.48
N GLU A 483 31.26 -23.05 -1.51
CA GLU A 483 31.56 -24.12 -0.53
C GLU A 483 32.23 -23.57 0.74
N ASP A 484 33.00 -22.47 0.65
CA ASP A 484 33.62 -21.82 1.82
C ASP A 484 32.63 -20.92 2.59
N GLU A 485 31.63 -20.31 1.94
CA GLU A 485 30.57 -19.51 2.61
C GLU A 485 29.62 -20.40 3.43
N TYR A 486 29.50 -21.69 3.09
CA TYR A 486 28.80 -22.67 3.93
C TYR A 486 29.62 -23.07 5.17
N ARG A 487 30.92 -22.76 5.18
CA ARG A 487 31.90 -23.35 6.11
C ARG A 487 32.55 -22.42 7.12
N LYS A 488 32.31 -21.10 7.16
CA LYS A 488 32.82 -20.25 8.25
C LYS A 488 32.03 -18.95 8.50
N GLY A 489 31.69 -18.72 9.78
CA GLY A 489 31.37 -17.42 10.38
C GLY A 489 29.87 -17.12 10.54
N ASP A 490 29.41 -17.04 11.81
CA ASP A 490 28.13 -16.52 12.32
C ASP A 490 26.82 -16.82 11.54
N ALA A 491 25.84 -17.42 12.21
CA ALA A 491 24.57 -17.89 11.59
C ALA A 491 23.69 -16.78 10.97
N ALA A 492 23.83 -15.54 11.45
CA ALA A 492 23.18 -14.36 10.87
C ALA A 492 24.00 -13.08 11.12
N THR A 493 24.52 -12.45 10.07
CA THR A 493 25.21 -11.14 10.14
C THR A 493 24.38 -10.01 9.51
N ARG A 494 23.46 -10.36 8.61
CA ARG A 494 22.53 -9.45 7.96
C ARG A 494 21.10 -9.86 8.25
N LEU A 495 20.41 -9.06 9.06
CA LEU A 495 19.05 -9.33 9.54
C LEU A 495 18.04 -8.48 8.78
N LEU A 496 16.97 -9.11 8.27
CA LEU A 496 15.75 -8.41 7.84
C LEU A 496 14.68 -8.61 8.92
N VAL A 497 14.20 -7.53 9.54
CA VAL A 497 13.20 -7.60 10.61
C VAL A 497 11.87 -7.08 10.10
N TYR A 498 10.81 -7.89 10.18
CA TYR A 498 9.46 -7.42 9.90
C TYR A 498 8.95 -6.58 11.07
N LEU A 499 8.82 -5.28 10.85
CA LEU A 499 8.41 -4.31 11.86
C LEU A 499 6.89 -4.26 11.95
N ARG A 500 6.38 -4.52 13.16
CA ARG A 500 4.97 -4.41 13.48
C ARG A 500 4.70 -3.60 14.76
N THR A 501 3.52 -2.98 14.86
CA THR A 501 3.03 -2.22 16.03
C THR A 501 2.82 -3.15 17.22
N ASP A 502 2.12 -4.26 17.02
CA ASP A 502 1.86 -5.27 18.04
C ASP A 502 3.12 -6.08 18.37
N GLY A 503 4.02 -6.26 17.42
CA GLY A 503 5.26 -7.03 17.60
C GLY A 503 6.49 -6.24 18.06
N LEU A 504 6.41 -4.92 18.27
CA LEU A 504 7.63 -4.09 18.43
C LEU A 504 8.45 -4.47 19.68
N SER A 505 7.80 -4.70 20.82
CA SER A 505 8.46 -5.18 22.05
C SER A 505 9.20 -6.49 21.82
N SER A 506 8.54 -7.41 21.13
CA SER A 506 9.03 -8.75 20.81
C SER A 506 10.28 -8.67 19.92
N THR A 507 10.25 -7.83 18.87
CA THR A 507 11.38 -7.61 17.94
C THR A 507 12.58 -6.95 18.61
N LEU A 508 12.37 -5.93 19.44
CA LEU A 508 13.46 -5.27 20.17
C LEU A 508 14.07 -6.20 21.22
N SER A 509 13.26 -7.05 21.85
CA SER A 509 13.72 -8.03 22.83
C SER A 509 14.66 -9.06 22.21
N ILE A 510 14.33 -9.60 21.03
CA ILE A 510 15.20 -10.55 20.33
C ILE A 510 16.41 -9.87 19.71
N LEU A 511 16.27 -8.65 19.17
CA LEU A 511 17.40 -7.89 18.63
C LEU A 511 18.44 -7.56 19.70
N SER A 512 18.02 -7.28 20.94
CA SER A 512 18.96 -7.08 22.05
C SER A 512 19.92 -8.25 22.29
N LEU A 513 19.54 -9.48 21.88
CA LEU A 513 20.40 -10.66 21.98
C LEU A 513 21.51 -10.66 20.92
N PHE A 514 21.24 -10.10 19.74
CA PHE A 514 22.22 -9.97 18.65
C PHE A 514 23.19 -8.79 18.88
N THR A 515 22.74 -7.74 19.57
CA THR A 515 23.48 -6.47 19.71
C THR A 515 24.42 -6.39 20.91
N THR A 516 24.34 -7.33 21.86
CA THR A 516 25.16 -7.34 23.09
C THR A 516 26.36 -8.27 22.93
N GLY A 517 27.58 -7.74 22.93
CA GLY A 517 28.82 -8.52 22.76
C GLY A 517 30.10 -7.68 22.95
N LYS A 518 31.25 -8.32 23.19
CA LYS A 518 32.54 -7.64 23.43
C LYS A 518 33.07 -6.93 22.17
N SER A 519 33.31 -5.62 22.27
CA SER A 519 34.61 -4.99 21.99
C SER A 519 34.60 -3.51 22.42
N ALA A 520 35.17 -3.22 23.60
CA ALA A 520 35.48 -1.85 24.03
C ALA A 520 36.68 -1.84 25.00
N ALA A 521 37.71 -2.62 24.70
CA ALA A 521 38.95 -2.61 25.48
C ALA A 521 40.17 -2.76 24.56
N GLN A 522 40.40 -1.81 23.66
CA GLN A 522 41.73 -1.57 23.06
C GLN A 522 41.82 -0.31 22.16
N HIS A 523 41.20 0.81 22.51
CA HIS A 523 41.58 2.10 21.91
C HIS A 523 41.80 3.12 23.05
N ALA A 524 42.92 2.95 23.76
CA ALA A 524 43.48 4.05 24.53
C ALA A 524 43.91 5.15 23.53
N PRO A 525 43.63 6.44 23.80
CA PRO A 525 44.04 7.51 22.90
C PRO A 525 45.56 7.57 22.91
N ARG A 526 46.20 7.21 21.79
CA ARG A 526 47.63 7.52 21.60
C ARG A 526 47.73 9.04 21.50
N SER A 527 48.32 9.62 22.53
CA SER A 527 48.77 11.00 22.60
C SER A 527 49.57 11.38 21.36
N SER A 528 49.19 12.49 20.75
CA SER A 528 49.89 13.19 19.69
C SER A 528 51.28 13.63 20.16
N SER A 529 52.32 13.22 19.44
CA SER A 529 53.61 13.91 19.41
C SER A 529 54.14 13.92 17.97
N GLU A 530 54.34 15.13 17.44
CA GLU A 530 55.11 15.49 16.24
C GLU A 530 56.50 14.79 16.26
N GLU A 531 57.12 14.31 15.17
CA GLU A 531 57.67 14.97 13.96
C GLU A 531 58.46 13.88 13.14
N PRO A 532 59.27 14.15 12.08
CA PRO A 532 58.99 14.55 10.69
C PRO A 532 59.33 13.46 9.62
N ARG A 533 59.06 13.82 8.35
CA ARG A 533 59.27 13.07 7.08
C ARG A 533 60.65 12.40 6.91
N GLY A 534 60.65 11.15 6.43
CA GLY A 534 61.81 10.49 5.82
C GLY A 534 61.47 9.16 5.13
N GLU A 535 61.67 9.13 3.80
CA GLU A 535 62.08 8.01 2.92
C GLU A 535 61.35 6.64 2.89
N LYS A 536 60.82 6.29 1.71
CA LYS A 536 60.21 5.00 1.36
C LYS A 536 61.27 3.95 1.02
N ALA A 537 61.21 2.80 1.69
CA ALA A 537 61.75 1.51 1.23
C ALA A 537 60.66 0.42 1.32
N PRO A 538 60.64 -0.59 0.43
CA PRO A 538 59.50 -1.50 0.27
C PRO A 538 59.52 -2.61 1.34
N ALA A 539 58.48 -2.66 2.18
CA ALA A 539 58.25 -3.76 3.10
C ALA A 539 57.48 -4.89 2.42
N ALA A 540 57.92 -6.13 2.69
CA ALA A 540 57.37 -7.39 2.21
C ALA A 540 55.86 -7.57 2.49
N PRO A 541 55.16 -8.48 1.76
CA PRO A 541 53.74 -8.72 1.99
C PRO A 541 53.53 -9.28 3.40
N GLN A 542 52.98 -8.46 4.29
CA GLN A 542 52.44 -8.93 5.56
C GLN A 542 51.18 -9.75 5.24
N ALA A 543 51.12 -10.96 5.79
CA ALA A 543 49.93 -11.80 5.75
C ALA A 543 48.72 -11.03 6.31
N PRO A 544 47.51 -11.22 5.77
CA PRO A 544 46.33 -10.55 6.29
C PRO A 544 46.09 -11.04 7.72
N ASN A 545 46.18 -10.12 8.69
CA ASN A 545 45.75 -10.38 10.06
C ASN A 545 44.28 -10.83 10.02
N SER A 546 44.04 -12.03 10.56
CA SER A 546 42.72 -12.59 10.80
C SER A 546 41.98 -11.81 11.90
N ASP A 547 40.68 -11.60 11.66
CA ASP A 547 39.63 -11.12 12.58
C ASP A 547 39.39 -9.60 12.70
N GLU A 548 39.11 -8.93 11.57
CA GLU A 548 38.16 -7.79 11.59
C GLU A 548 36.73 -8.37 11.61
N GLN A 549 36.06 -8.34 12.78
CA GLN A 549 34.65 -8.74 12.91
C GLN A 549 33.76 -7.85 12.04
N ARG A 550 33.02 -8.47 11.10
CA ARG A 550 32.08 -7.75 10.23
C ARG A 550 30.96 -7.12 11.08
N PRO A 551 30.60 -5.84 10.86
CA PRO A 551 29.55 -5.17 11.61
C PRO A 551 28.19 -5.82 11.32
N LEU A 552 27.33 -5.91 12.35
CA LEU A 552 25.97 -6.46 12.20
C LEU A 552 25.11 -5.47 11.42
N HIS A 553 24.45 -5.92 10.36
CA HIS A 553 23.51 -5.09 9.61
C HIS A 553 22.08 -5.51 9.92
N VAL A 554 21.26 -4.57 10.41
CA VAL A 554 19.86 -4.79 10.72
C VAL A 554 19.00 -3.87 9.86
N HIS A 555 18.21 -4.48 8.99
CA HIS A 555 17.26 -3.82 8.11
C HIS A 555 15.84 -4.08 8.61
N GLY A 556 15.17 -3.07 9.14
CA GLY A 556 13.76 -3.14 9.50
C GLY A 556 12.87 -2.85 8.28
N CYS A 557 11.87 -3.67 8.05
CA CYS A 557 10.87 -3.48 7.00
C CYS A 557 9.47 -3.45 7.62
N ARG A 558 8.80 -2.30 7.58
CA ARG A 558 7.38 -2.17 7.94
C ARG A 558 6.53 -2.36 6.69
N LEU A 559 5.54 -3.24 6.74
CA LEU A 559 4.57 -3.42 5.66
C LEU A 559 3.28 -2.68 6.02
N VAL A 560 2.80 -1.85 5.10
CA VAL A 560 1.52 -1.13 5.24
C VAL A 560 0.61 -1.61 4.12
N GLU A 561 -0.64 -1.91 4.47
CA GLU A 561 -1.62 -2.35 3.49
C GLU A 561 -1.94 -1.26 2.47
N LEU A 562 -1.86 -1.65 1.21
CA LEU A 562 -2.28 -0.84 0.08
C LEU A 562 -3.75 -1.12 -0.23
N THR A 563 -4.61 -0.20 0.18
CA THR A 563 -6.04 -0.23 -0.14
C THR A 563 -6.34 0.56 -1.41
N GLU A 564 -7.58 0.49 -1.93
CA GLU A 564 -8.02 1.35 -3.03
C GLU A 564 -8.15 2.84 -2.65
N ARG A 565 -7.87 3.20 -1.39
CA ARG A 565 -7.94 4.57 -0.89
C ARG A 565 -6.81 5.43 -1.49
N ASN A 566 -7.12 6.65 -1.90
CA ASN A 566 -6.19 7.69 -2.31
C ASN A 566 -5.14 7.94 -1.20
N SER A 567 -5.52 7.90 0.08
CA SER A 567 -4.56 8.01 1.18
C SER A 567 -3.51 6.88 1.19
N SER A 568 -3.88 5.65 0.81
CA SER A 568 -2.92 4.54 0.63
C SER A 568 -2.02 4.78 -0.58
N VAL A 569 -2.58 5.30 -1.69
CA VAL A 569 -1.81 5.70 -2.88
C VAL A 569 -0.77 6.78 -2.56
N MET A 570 -1.16 7.81 -1.80
CA MET A 570 -0.24 8.88 -1.36
C MET A 570 0.93 8.36 -0.54
N LYS A 571 0.68 7.36 0.34
CA LYS A 571 1.74 6.71 1.12
C LYS A 571 2.76 6.00 0.23
N VAL A 572 2.34 5.47 -0.93
CA VAL A 572 3.27 4.86 -1.90
C VAL A 572 4.10 5.92 -2.63
N SER A 573 3.48 7.01 -3.07
CA SER A 573 4.21 8.05 -3.81
C SER A 573 5.24 8.78 -2.94
N ASP A 574 5.04 8.81 -1.62
CA ASP A 574 5.91 9.50 -0.65
C ASP A 574 6.48 8.54 0.42
N ILE A 575 6.98 7.37 -0.01
CA ILE A 575 7.56 6.37 0.91
C ILE A 575 8.73 6.95 1.70
N GLU A 576 9.61 7.75 1.08
CA GLU A 576 10.78 8.32 1.77
C GLU A 576 10.39 9.32 2.87
N GLY A 577 9.44 10.22 2.58
CA GLY A 577 8.93 11.18 3.57
C GLY A 577 8.19 10.50 4.71
N HIS A 578 7.43 9.44 4.40
CA HIS A 578 6.66 8.69 5.38
C HIS A 578 7.53 7.77 6.25
N ALA A 579 8.50 7.07 5.67
CA ALA A 579 9.41 6.16 6.38
C ALA A 579 10.21 6.86 7.48
N GLY A 580 10.69 8.08 7.21
CA GLY A 580 11.40 8.88 8.19
C GLY A 580 10.52 9.42 9.33
N GLN A 581 9.20 9.40 9.20
CA GLN A 581 8.26 9.95 10.19
C GLN A 581 7.53 8.87 10.99
N ASP A 582 7.55 7.64 10.50
CA ASP A 582 6.84 6.53 11.08
C ASP A 582 7.32 6.22 12.51
N PRO A 583 6.39 6.18 13.49
CA PRO A 583 6.77 6.05 14.89
C PRO A 583 7.47 4.72 15.18
N ILE A 584 7.17 3.66 14.42
CA ILE A 584 7.77 2.34 14.62
C ILE A 584 9.15 2.30 14.00
N VAL A 585 9.31 2.81 12.78
CA VAL A 585 10.63 2.91 12.16
C VAL A 585 11.57 3.78 12.99
N LYS A 586 11.07 4.91 13.53
CA LYS A 586 11.83 5.74 14.48
C LYS A 586 12.14 5.00 15.78
N ALA A 587 11.14 4.40 16.42
CA ALA A 587 11.33 3.67 17.67
C ALA A 587 12.33 2.53 17.47
N PHE A 588 12.27 1.84 16.35
CA PHE A 588 13.21 0.80 15.95
C PHE A 588 14.63 1.33 15.78
N GLY A 589 14.81 2.41 15.02
CA GLY A 589 16.10 3.05 14.82
C GLY A 589 16.72 3.54 16.14
N THR A 590 15.97 4.30 16.93
CA THR A 590 16.44 4.87 18.21
C THR A 590 16.68 3.80 19.27
N SER A 591 15.77 2.82 19.43
CA SER A 591 15.91 1.79 20.46
C SER A 591 17.07 0.84 20.16
N THR A 592 17.32 0.54 18.89
CA THR A 592 18.44 -0.32 18.50
C THR A 592 19.76 0.43 18.65
N ALA A 593 19.85 1.70 18.22
CA ALA A 593 21.06 2.51 18.35
C ALA A 593 21.45 2.82 19.82
N ASN A 594 20.48 3.01 20.71
CA ASN A 594 20.75 3.31 22.12
C ASN A 594 21.09 2.07 22.97
N ASN A 595 20.85 0.86 22.46
CA ASN A 595 20.99 -0.40 23.20
C ASN A 595 22.07 -1.34 22.62
N THR A 596 22.96 -0.79 21.79
CA THR A 596 24.03 -1.52 21.09
C THR A 596 25.39 -1.31 21.76
N THR A 597 26.09 -2.42 22.05
CA THR A 597 27.51 -2.43 22.49
C THR A 597 28.46 -2.82 21.35
N ARG A 598 27.91 -3.16 20.18
CA ARG A 598 28.61 -3.47 18.93
C ARG A 598 28.36 -2.39 17.88
N ASP A 599 29.26 -2.28 16.88
CA ASP A 599 28.99 -1.52 15.65
C ASP A 599 27.85 -2.20 14.87
N VAL A 600 26.66 -1.61 14.93
CA VAL A 600 25.45 -2.11 14.26
C VAL A 600 24.90 -1.06 13.31
N PHE A 601 24.75 -1.42 12.04
CA PHE A 601 24.09 -0.58 11.05
C PHE A 601 22.59 -0.85 11.08
N VAL A 602 21.81 0.12 11.54
CA VAL A 602 20.36 0.03 11.59
C VAL A 602 19.76 0.90 10.50
N SER A 603 18.88 0.32 9.69
CA SER A 603 18.06 1.09 8.76
C SER A 603 16.62 0.58 8.82
N GLY A 604 15.66 1.46 8.59
CA GLY A 604 14.26 1.11 8.54
C GLY A 604 13.62 1.64 7.26
N GLN A 605 12.77 0.81 6.65
CA GLN A 605 12.03 1.14 5.43
C GLN A 605 10.56 0.76 5.59
N ILE A 606 9.71 1.45 4.82
CA ILE A 606 8.28 1.13 4.70
C ILE A 606 8.04 0.63 3.29
N ALA A 607 7.31 -0.48 3.16
CA ALA A 607 6.76 -0.91 1.90
C ALA A 607 5.23 -0.93 1.99
N VAL A 608 4.59 -0.20 1.08
CA VAL A 608 3.13 -0.14 0.97
C VAL A 608 2.71 -1.08 -0.16
N VAL A 609 2.09 -2.21 0.16
CA VAL A 609 1.77 -3.29 -0.79
C VAL A 609 0.44 -3.96 -0.43
N PRO A 610 -0.23 -4.67 -1.36
CA PRO A 610 -1.42 -5.46 -1.02
C PRO A 610 -1.07 -6.63 -0.07
N GLU A 611 -1.98 -7.03 0.82
CA GLU A 611 -1.73 -8.09 1.82
C GLU A 611 -1.21 -9.40 1.21
N GLU A 612 -1.78 -9.81 0.08
CA GLU A 612 -1.36 -11.00 -0.69
C GLU A 612 0.11 -10.96 -1.15
N SER A 613 0.74 -9.79 -1.11
CA SER A 613 2.13 -9.56 -1.56
C SER A 613 3.12 -9.42 -0.41
N PHE A 614 2.67 -9.52 0.85
CA PHE A 614 3.53 -9.28 2.01
C PHE A 614 4.71 -10.26 2.04
N ALA A 615 4.43 -11.55 1.87
CA ALA A 615 5.47 -12.59 1.83
C ALA A 615 6.45 -12.41 0.66
N ASP A 616 5.95 -12.08 -0.55
CA ASP A 616 6.79 -11.78 -1.72
C ASP A 616 7.71 -10.59 -1.47
N THR A 617 7.18 -9.55 -0.82
CA THR A 617 7.89 -8.31 -0.57
C THR A 617 9.02 -8.55 0.44
N LEU A 618 8.76 -9.28 1.53
CA LEU A 618 9.80 -9.64 2.50
C LEU A 618 10.90 -10.50 1.87
N ALA A 619 10.53 -11.51 1.08
CA ALA A 619 11.49 -12.35 0.34
C ALA A 619 12.33 -11.53 -0.65
N THR A 620 11.70 -10.62 -1.38
CA THR A 620 12.39 -9.72 -2.33
C THR A 620 13.33 -8.76 -1.61
N GLN A 621 12.91 -8.21 -0.47
CA GLN A 621 13.74 -7.31 0.33
C GLN A 621 14.93 -8.05 0.96
N ALA A 622 14.73 -9.28 1.43
CA ALA A 622 15.80 -10.14 1.93
C ALA A 622 16.84 -10.43 0.83
N SER A 623 16.37 -10.74 -0.39
CA SER A 623 17.23 -10.94 -1.55
C SER A 623 17.97 -9.66 -1.98
N LYS A 624 17.33 -8.49 -1.91
CA LYS A 624 17.97 -7.19 -2.21
C LYS A 624 19.03 -6.81 -1.19
N GLY A 625 18.76 -7.06 0.10
CA GLY A 625 19.66 -6.77 1.21
C GLY A 625 20.72 -7.85 1.47
N ASN A 626 20.75 -8.93 0.69
CA ASN A 626 21.52 -10.15 0.98
C ASN A 626 21.40 -10.55 2.46
N SER A 627 20.17 -10.59 2.98
CA SER A 627 19.89 -10.93 4.38
C SER A 627 20.06 -12.43 4.62
N ASP A 628 20.72 -12.78 5.71
CA ASP A 628 20.96 -14.16 6.12
C ASP A 628 19.74 -14.75 6.84
N LEU A 629 19.02 -13.89 7.58
CA LEU A 629 17.87 -14.27 8.40
C LEU A 629 16.76 -13.21 8.33
N ILE A 630 15.53 -13.66 8.05
CA ILE A 630 14.30 -12.88 8.15
C ILE A 630 13.66 -13.15 9.51
N LEU A 631 13.52 -12.12 10.33
CA LEU A 631 12.91 -12.19 11.65
C LEU A 631 11.46 -11.68 11.60
N VAL A 632 10.51 -12.54 11.98
CA VAL A 632 9.08 -12.29 11.92
C VAL A 632 8.48 -12.41 13.33
N PRO A 633 7.98 -11.32 13.95
CA PRO A 633 7.25 -11.43 15.21
C PRO A 633 5.87 -12.03 14.96
N TRP A 634 5.41 -12.91 15.85
CA TRP A 634 4.04 -13.42 15.80
C TRP A 634 3.05 -12.33 16.21
N SER A 635 1.96 -12.19 15.46
CA SER A 635 0.96 -11.15 15.72
C SER A 635 0.25 -11.35 17.05
N GLU A 636 0.13 -10.28 17.85
CA GLU A 636 -0.69 -10.29 19.06
C GLU A 636 -2.17 -10.04 18.77
N THR A 637 -2.49 -9.38 17.66
CA THR A 637 -3.88 -9.14 17.21
C THR A 637 -4.42 -10.29 16.35
N GLY A 638 -3.53 -11.12 15.81
CA GLY A 638 -3.82 -12.13 14.80
C GLY A 638 -4.12 -11.55 13.41
N THR A 639 -4.14 -10.23 13.25
CA THR A 639 -4.42 -9.57 11.97
C THR A 639 -3.17 -9.50 11.09
N VAL A 640 -3.37 -9.60 9.78
CA VAL A 640 -2.30 -9.43 8.78
C VAL A 640 -1.94 -7.95 8.65
N SER A 641 -2.95 -7.09 8.48
CA SER A 641 -2.82 -5.62 8.49
C SER A 641 -2.99 -5.03 9.90
N GLU A 642 -2.30 -3.93 10.16
CA GLU A 642 -2.30 -3.20 11.45
C GLU A 642 -3.37 -2.10 11.52
N LEU A 643 -4.03 -1.79 10.41
CA LEU A 643 -5.17 -0.91 10.45
C LEU A 643 -6.30 -1.65 11.17
N PRO A 644 -6.91 -1.06 12.21
CA PRO A 644 -8.15 -1.59 12.72
C PRO A 644 -9.12 -1.56 11.54
N SER A 645 -9.53 -2.73 11.07
CA SER A 645 -10.67 -2.89 10.17
C SER A 645 -11.76 -1.94 10.66
N SER A 646 -12.03 -0.93 9.83
CA SER A 646 -12.87 0.21 10.17
C SER A 646 -14.17 -0.29 10.78
N PHE A 647 -14.57 0.34 11.88
CA PHE A 647 -15.83 0.13 12.56
C PHE A 647 -17.01 -0.15 11.59
N PHE A 648 -17.73 -1.23 11.89
CA PHE A 648 -19.05 -1.66 11.39
C PHE A 648 -19.16 -2.19 9.94
N PHE A 649 -19.67 -3.44 9.86
CA PHE A 649 -20.30 -4.16 8.72
C PHE A 649 -19.68 -5.52 8.32
N THR A 650 -19.21 -6.30 9.30
CA THR A 650 -19.46 -7.75 9.32
C THR A 650 -19.88 -8.11 10.74
N GLY A 651 -20.99 -8.82 10.91
CA GLY A 651 -21.57 -9.17 12.22
C GLY A 651 -20.76 -10.18 13.04
N SER A 652 -19.46 -10.26 12.83
CA SER A 652 -18.53 -11.01 13.65
C SER A 652 -17.55 -10.03 14.27
N THR A 653 -17.89 -9.49 15.44
CA THR A 653 -16.82 -9.27 16.43
C THR A 653 -16.03 -10.58 16.46
N PRO A 654 -14.72 -10.59 16.17
CA PRO A 654 -13.97 -11.80 16.41
C PRO A 654 -14.16 -12.06 17.89
N LYS A 655 -14.92 -13.10 18.23
CA LYS A 655 -14.79 -13.75 19.53
C LYS A 655 -13.29 -13.84 19.72
N ARG A 656 -12.80 -13.39 20.88
CA ARG A 656 -11.40 -13.42 21.28
C ARG A 656 -10.98 -14.90 21.37
N GLY A 657 -10.95 -15.56 20.21
CA GLY A 657 -10.48 -16.89 19.99
C GLY A 657 -8.98 -16.87 20.18
N ASP A 658 -8.43 -18.05 20.29
CA ASP A 658 -7.03 -18.21 20.56
C ASP A 658 -6.17 -17.47 19.50
N LEU A 659 -5.36 -16.51 19.93
CA LEU A 659 -4.58 -15.63 19.07
C LEU A 659 -3.53 -16.39 18.25
N LEU A 660 -3.17 -17.61 18.70
CA LEU A 660 -2.31 -18.55 17.98
C LEU A 660 -3.07 -19.40 16.94
N GLU A 661 -4.40 -19.43 16.97
CA GLU A 661 -5.25 -20.15 16.01
C GLU A 661 -5.66 -19.28 14.81
N ASN A 662 -5.34 -17.99 14.80
CA ASN A 662 -5.76 -17.10 13.73
C ASN A 662 -5.16 -17.54 12.37
N ARG A 663 -6.04 -17.99 11.47
CA ARG A 663 -5.68 -18.62 10.19
C ARG A 663 -5.03 -17.64 9.22
N ASP A 664 -5.38 -16.37 9.29
CA ASP A 664 -4.95 -15.38 8.31
C ASP A 664 -3.46 -15.07 8.48
N PHE A 665 -3.03 -14.76 9.72
CA PHE A 665 -1.62 -14.53 10.01
C PHE A 665 -0.77 -15.80 9.95
N ALA A 666 -1.30 -16.94 10.40
CA ALA A 666 -0.62 -18.23 10.26
C ALA A 666 -0.39 -18.60 8.77
N GLY A 667 -1.36 -18.27 7.90
CA GLY A 667 -1.22 -18.39 6.45
C GLY A 667 -0.10 -17.53 5.88
N LEU A 668 0.01 -16.27 6.32
CA LEU A 668 1.11 -15.38 5.93
C LEU A 668 2.48 -15.95 6.33
N VAL A 669 2.63 -16.40 7.59
CA VAL A 669 3.88 -16.98 8.08
C VAL A 669 4.28 -18.22 7.27
N GLY A 670 3.32 -19.10 6.95
CA GLY A 670 3.55 -20.24 6.06
C GLY A 670 4.07 -19.81 4.68
N GLN A 671 3.46 -18.79 4.07
CA GLN A 671 3.93 -18.25 2.78
C GLN A 671 5.32 -17.62 2.87
N ILE A 672 5.66 -16.95 3.98
CA ILE A 672 7.00 -16.38 4.18
C ILE A 672 8.04 -17.50 4.20
N PHE A 673 7.80 -18.56 4.97
CA PHE A 673 8.68 -19.70 5.04
C PHE A 673 8.91 -20.37 3.67
N ASP A 674 7.85 -20.54 2.88
CA ASP A 674 7.93 -21.19 1.58
C ASP A 674 8.68 -20.32 0.57
N LYS A 675 8.40 -19.02 0.53
CA LYS A 675 9.03 -18.08 -0.42
C LYS A 675 10.47 -17.72 -0.07
N ALA A 676 10.82 -17.69 1.21
CA ALA A 676 12.17 -17.34 1.66
C ALA A 676 13.14 -18.54 1.68
N ARG A 677 12.65 -19.78 1.53
CA ARG A 677 13.41 -21.03 1.70
C ARG A 677 14.75 -21.09 0.96
N HIS A 678 14.85 -20.50 -0.24
CA HIS A 678 16.08 -20.48 -1.05
C HIS A 678 16.88 -19.18 -0.94
N ILE A 679 16.32 -18.18 -0.26
CA ILE A 679 16.84 -16.81 -0.18
C ILE A 679 17.58 -16.58 1.14
N ALA A 680 16.92 -16.86 2.26
CA ALA A 680 17.39 -16.56 3.61
C ALA A 680 16.77 -17.54 4.62
N GLY A 681 17.42 -17.70 5.79
CA GLY A 681 16.77 -18.34 6.92
C GLY A 681 15.56 -17.52 7.38
N VAL A 682 14.58 -18.16 8.03
CA VAL A 682 13.42 -17.46 8.60
C VAL A 682 13.30 -17.81 10.08
N GLY A 683 13.23 -16.81 10.94
CA GLY A 683 13.01 -16.94 12.37
C GLY A 683 11.68 -16.31 12.77
N VAL A 684 10.75 -17.11 13.27
CA VAL A 684 9.46 -16.65 13.78
C VAL A 684 9.50 -16.60 15.29
N PHE A 685 9.29 -15.42 15.86
CA PHE A 685 9.36 -15.18 17.30
C PHE A 685 7.96 -15.11 17.91
N VAL A 686 7.66 -15.97 18.89
CA VAL A 686 6.40 -16.00 19.64
C VAL A 686 6.68 -15.61 21.09
N GLU A 687 6.09 -14.51 21.54
CA GLU A 687 6.29 -14.01 22.90
C GLU A 687 5.52 -14.84 23.94
N LYS A 688 6.08 -14.96 25.15
CA LYS A 688 5.46 -15.65 26.30
C LYS A 688 4.02 -15.21 26.59
N SER A 689 3.70 -13.93 26.42
CA SER A 689 2.37 -13.35 26.68
C SER A 689 1.28 -14.01 25.85
N LEU A 690 1.60 -14.35 24.59
CA LEU A 690 0.68 -15.01 23.67
C LEU A 690 0.47 -16.49 23.98
N LEU A 691 1.51 -17.15 24.50
CA LEU A 691 1.46 -18.54 24.89
C LEU A 691 0.64 -18.75 26.17
N GLU A 692 0.64 -17.76 27.08
CA GLU A 692 -0.09 -17.77 28.35
C GLU A 692 -1.58 -17.40 28.23
N ALA A 693 -1.97 -16.61 27.22
CA ALA A 693 -3.33 -16.07 27.07
C ALA A 693 -4.44 -17.12 26.80
N GLY A 694 -4.10 -18.38 26.56
CA GLY A 694 -5.03 -19.46 26.22
C GLY A 694 -5.57 -20.29 27.41
N SER A 695 -5.09 -20.07 28.63
CA SER A 695 -5.43 -20.92 29.80
C SER A 695 -6.20 -20.16 30.90
N GLY A 696 -7.53 -20.19 30.86
CA GLY A 696 -8.37 -19.96 32.05
C GLY A 696 -9.45 -18.87 31.93
N GLU A 697 -10.60 -19.14 32.57
CA GLU A 697 -11.74 -18.23 32.80
C GLU A 697 -11.32 -16.80 33.19
N PRO A 698 -12.18 -15.79 32.92
CA PRO A 698 -11.89 -14.42 33.30
C PRO A 698 -11.65 -14.35 34.81
N ALA A 699 -10.41 -14.02 35.20
CA ALA A 699 -10.10 -13.74 36.59
C ALA A 699 -11.09 -12.67 37.10
N PRO A 700 -11.74 -12.85 38.26
CA PRO A 700 -12.59 -11.82 38.82
C PRO A 700 -11.72 -10.59 39.00
N ALA A 701 -12.17 -9.46 38.47
CA ALA A 701 -11.48 -8.18 38.59
C ALA A 701 -11.33 -7.84 40.08
N SER A 702 -10.23 -8.27 40.70
CA SER A 702 -9.82 -7.79 42.00
C SER A 702 -9.48 -6.31 41.79
N GLY A 703 -10.37 -5.45 42.28
CA GLY A 703 -10.28 -4.01 42.14
C GLY A 703 -8.95 -3.48 42.64
N ILE A 704 -8.02 -3.27 41.72
CA ILE A 704 -6.98 -2.27 41.84
C ILE A 704 -7.26 -1.27 40.73
N THR A 705 -8.25 -0.42 40.98
CA THR A 705 -8.29 0.92 40.38
C THR A 705 -6.96 1.58 40.70
N ARG A 706 -6.00 1.54 39.76
CA ARG A 706 -4.86 2.46 39.79
C ARG A 706 -5.44 3.86 39.62
N GLN A 707 -5.71 4.51 40.75
CA GLN A 707 -5.90 5.95 40.80
C GLN A 707 -4.67 6.58 40.16
N LEU A 708 -4.87 7.25 39.03
CA LEU A 708 -3.88 8.12 38.43
C LEU A 708 -3.72 9.33 39.37
N THR A 709 -2.81 9.23 40.32
CA THR A 709 -2.34 10.38 41.09
C THR A 709 -1.51 11.25 40.17
N ARG A 710 -2.03 12.46 39.96
CA ARG A 710 -1.42 13.48 39.11
C ARG A 710 -0.38 14.21 39.94
N ASP A 711 0.84 13.69 39.97
CA ASP A 711 1.95 14.38 40.62
C ASP A 711 2.44 15.51 39.70
N ALA A 712 2.12 16.74 40.09
CA ALA A 712 2.62 17.95 39.45
C ALA A 712 4.03 18.24 39.95
N THR A 713 5.05 17.86 39.18
CA THR A 713 6.43 18.32 39.39
C THR A 713 6.75 19.42 38.39
N GLY A 714 6.73 20.67 38.85
CA GLY A 714 7.27 21.80 38.10
C GLY A 714 8.79 21.81 38.19
N ILE A 715 9.48 21.78 37.05
CA ILE A 715 10.92 22.08 36.98
C ILE A 715 11.23 22.91 35.73
N SER A 716 11.79 24.09 36.04
CA SER A 716 12.75 24.97 35.37
C SER A 716 13.10 24.76 33.89
N LEU A 717 12.94 25.85 33.13
CA LEU A 717 13.46 26.08 31.77
C LEU A 717 14.97 26.35 31.80
N ALA A 718 15.80 25.36 31.47
CA ALA A 718 17.10 25.53 30.81
C ALA A 718 17.74 24.16 30.56
N GLU A 719 17.47 23.57 29.38
CA GLU A 719 18.25 22.57 28.63
C GLU A 719 17.28 21.72 27.80
N SER A 720 17.10 22.09 26.53
CA SER A 720 16.19 21.41 25.60
C SER A 720 16.97 20.82 24.43
N HIS A 721 17.61 19.68 24.68
CA HIS A 721 17.85 18.62 23.70
C HIS A 721 17.62 17.31 24.47
N ASP A 722 16.83 16.38 23.92
CA ASP A 722 16.48 15.06 24.50
C ASP A 722 15.33 14.93 25.52
N ALA A 723 14.16 15.51 25.23
CA ALA A 723 12.93 15.26 26.02
C ALA A 723 11.78 14.54 25.28
N ASN A 724 11.95 14.15 24.01
CA ASN A 724 10.97 13.30 23.28
C ASN A 724 11.39 11.83 23.16
N ALA A 725 12.50 11.43 23.80
CA ALA A 725 12.85 10.03 23.91
C ALA A 725 11.97 9.39 25.00
N VAL A 726 10.94 8.66 24.58
CA VAL A 726 10.39 7.61 25.44
C VAL A 726 11.54 6.63 25.65
N LYS A 727 12.20 6.70 26.81
CA LYS A 727 13.11 5.65 27.25
C LYS A 727 12.25 4.42 27.48
N PHE A 728 12.13 3.59 26.44
CA PHE A 728 11.82 2.19 26.66
C PHE A 728 12.86 1.71 27.65
N HIS A 729 12.42 1.47 28.88
CA HIS A 729 13.16 0.58 29.74
C HIS A 729 13.06 -0.77 29.03
N SER A 730 14.01 -1.04 28.13
CA SER A 730 14.57 -2.39 28.04
C SER A 730 14.69 -2.81 29.50
N ALA A 731 14.13 -3.96 29.85
CA ALA A 731 14.27 -4.51 31.18
C ALA A 731 15.76 -4.78 31.46
N ASP A 732 16.51 -3.71 31.70
CA ASP A 732 17.83 -3.74 32.27
C ASP A 732 17.57 -4.01 33.75
N SER A 733 18.35 -4.94 34.28
CA SER A 733 18.29 -5.49 35.64
C SER A 733 17.29 -6.62 35.90
N ARG A 734 17.62 -7.83 35.43
CA ARG A 734 17.69 -9.04 36.30
C ARG A 734 18.12 -10.28 35.50
N GLY A 735 19.35 -10.75 35.74
CA GLY A 735 19.78 -12.12 35.48
C GLY A 735 20.38 -12.42 34.10
N ARG A 736 21.15 -13.52 34.04
CA ARG A 736 21.57 -14.18 32.80
C ARG A 736 20.32 -14.70 32.08
N LYS A 737 20.23 -14.55 30.75
CA LYS A 737 19.16 -15.13 29.94
C LYS A 737 19.53 -16.57 29.59
N LEU A 738 18.63 -17.51 29.87
CA LEU A 738 18.80 -18.91 29.50
C LEU A 738 18.18 -19.16 28.11
N ILE A 739 18.99 -19.65 27.18
CA ILE A 739 18.56 -20.16 25.87
C ILE A 739 18.58 -21.68 25.92
N ARG A 740 17.48 -22.31 25.50
CA ARG A 740 17.41 -23.76 25.28
C ARG A 740 17.20 -24.04 23.80
N THR A 741 18.00 -24.94 23.24
CA THR A 741 17.83 -25.37 21.84
C THR A 741 17.72 -26.88 21.75
N LEU A 742 16.90 -27.37 20.83
CA LEU A 742 16.73 -28.80 20.57
C LEU A 742 17.48 -29.19 19.30
N TYR A 743 18.28 -30.25 19.39
CA TYR A 743 18.86 -30.91 18.23
C TYR A 743 18.38 -32.36 18.18
N ASN A 744 17.64 -32.72 17.12
CA ASN A 744 17.16 -34.08 16.92
C ASN A 744 18.15 -34.88 16.05
N ALA A 745 18.83 -35.86 16.65
CA ALA A 745 19.86 -36.65 15.97
C ALA A 745 19.28 -37.69 14.97
N ALA A 746 18.00 -38.07 15.11
CA ALA A 746 17.36 -39.07 14.24
C ALA A 746 16.79 -38.46 12.95
N ARG A 747 16.28 -37.21 13.00
CA ARG A 747 15.72 -36.49 11.85
C ARG A 747 16.69 -35.49 11.21
N GLY A 748 17.82 -35.17 11.87
CA GLY A 748 18.99 -34.50 11.28
C GLY A 748 18.68 -33.33 10.35
N GLY A 749 17.62 -32.56 10.65
CA GLY A 749 17.11 -31.55 9.75
C GLY A 749 18.07 -30.36 9.68
N GLU A 750 18.28 -29.81 8.47
CA GLU A 750 19.06 -28.58 8.28
C GLU A 750 18.55 -27.44 9.20
N ASP A 751 17.25 -27.41 9.50
CA ASP A 751 16.60 -26.46 10.41
C ASP A 751 17.09 -26.58 11.86
N ASP A 752 17.24 -27.79 12.39
CA ASP A 752 17.68 -28.03 13.78
C ASP A 752 19.17 -27.70 13.95
N LEU A 753 19.97 -28.00 12.92
CA LEU A 753 21.37 -27.61 12.88
C LEU A 753 21.52 -26.09 12.81
N TYR A 754 20.67 -25.42 12.02
CA TYR A 754 20.63 -23.95 11.94
C TYR A 754 20.19 -23.32 13.28
N ALA A 755 19.20 -23.92 13.96
CA ALA A 755 18.78 -23.53 15.30
C ALA A 755 19.93 -23.58 16.32
N ALA A 756 20.71 -24.68 16.30
CA ALA A 756 21.89 -24.82 17.14
C ALA A 756 22.96 -23.75 16.82
N ARG A 757 23.28 -23.53 15.54
CA ARG A 757 24.24 -22.49 15.10
C ARG A 757 23.82 -21.09 15.54
N LEU A 758 22.55 -20.74 15.39
CA LEU A 758 21.99 -19.46 15.84
C LEU A 758 22.08 -19.32 17.35
N ALA A 759 21.74 -20.37 18.10
CA ALA A 759 21.82 -20.37 19.57
C ALA A 759 23.26 -20.16 20.06
N PHE A 760 24.24 -20.80 19.41
CA PHE A 760 25.66 -20.59 19.71
C PHE A 760 26.11 -19.16 19.42
N GLN A 761 25.66 -18.57 18.30
CA GLN A 761 25.98 -17.17 17.99
C GLN A 761 25.44 -16.21 19.06
N LEU A 762 24.21 -16.41 19.53
CA LEU A 762 23.62 -15.61 20.61
C LEU A 762 24.33 -15.82 21.96
N ALA A 763 24.88 -17.01 22.20
CA ALA A 763 25.63 -17.33 23.42
C ALA A 763 27.00 -16.62 23.50
N GLN A 764 27.51 -16.06 22.40
CA GLN A 764 28.70 -15.20 22.42
C GLN A 764 28.53 -13.97 23.34
N SER A 765 27.29 -13.54 23.60
CA SER A 765 26.98 -12.50 24.58
C SER A 765 27.24 -13.00 26.01
N ASP A 766 27.96 -12.23 26.83
CA ASP A 766 28.27 -12.57 28.24
C ASP A 766 27.02 -12.71 29.13
N ARG A 767 25.86 -12.24 28.64
CA ARG A 767 24.58 -12.29 29.35
C ARG A 767 23.76 -13.55 29.06
N VAL A 768 24.24 -14.45 28.22
CA VAL A 768 23.51 -15.64 27.76
C VAL A 768 24.16 -16.92 28.28
N VAL A 769 23.33 -17.82 28.80
CA VAL A 769 23.66 -19.22 29.13
C VAL A 769 22.90 -20.11 28.16
N LEU A 770 23.56 -21.10 27.58
CA LEU A 770 23.00 -21.97 26.56
C LEU A 770 22.91 -23.42 27.07
N GLU A 771 21.75 -24.03 26.95
CA GLU A 771 21.54 -25.46 27.17
C GLU A 771 21.06 -26.11 25.85
N VAL A 772 21.83 -27.09 25.37
CA VAL A 772 21.53 -27.83 24.15
C VAL A 772 20.98 -29.20 24.54
N VAL A 773 19.70 -29.44 24.24
CA VAL A 773 19.03 -30.72 24.44
C VAL A 773 19.21 -31.57 23.19
N VAL A 774 19.84 -32.73 23.31
CA VAL A 774 20.08 -33.66 22.20
C VAL A 774 19.13 -34.84 22.34
N ASP A 775 18.22 -35.01 21.38
CA ASP A 775 17.28 -36.14 21.32
C ASP A 775 17.90 -37.30 20.55
N GLU A 776 18.20 -38.39 21.26
CA GLU A 776 18.81 -39.61 20.73
C GLU A 776 17.81 -40.78 20.60
N SER A 777 16.51 -40.54 20.82
CA SER A 777 15.45 -41.57 20.86
C SER A 777 15.29 -42.43 19.59
N SER A 778 16.03 -42.14 18.51
CA SER A 778 16.04 -42.93 17.26
C SER A 778 17.35 -42.91 16.45
N ALA A 779 18.48 -42.47 17.01
CA ALA A 779 19.69 -42.24 16.20
C ALA A 779 20.56 -43.50 15.98
N LYS A 780 20.96 -43.75 14.72
CA LYS A 780 22.05 -44.68 14.35
C LYS A 780 23.38 -43.99 14.01
N ASN A 781 23.42 -42.66 13.83
CA ASN A 781 24.64 -41.85 13.68
C ASN A 781 24.32 -40.34 13.85
N THR A 782 25.06 -39.62 14.69
CA THR A 782 25.03 -38.14 14.79
C THR A 782 25.68 -37.51 13.55
N SER A 783 25.22 -36.35 13.06
CA SER A 783 25.87 -35.72 11.90
C SER A 783 27.28 -35.20 12.26
N SER A 784 28.25 -35.41 11.36
CA SER A 784 29.64 -34.92 11.54
C SER A 784 29.70 -33.42 11.81
N ASP A 785 28.78 -32.66 11.24
CA ASP A 785 28.74 -31.20 11.36
C ASP A 785 28.37 -30.72 12.77
N PHE A 786 27.50 -31.47 13.46
CA PHE A 786 27.13 -31.14 14.84
C PHE A 786 28.26 -31.44 15.82
N GLU A 787 29.01 -32.53 15.61
CA GLU A 787 30.19 -32.86 16.42
C GLU A 787 31.31 -31.83 16.25
N VAL A 788 31.53 -31.35 15.02
CA VAL A 788 32.46 -30.24 14.74
C VAL A 788 32.01 -28.98 15.48
N LEU A 789 30.73 -28.60 15.40
CA LEU A 789 30.18 -27.46 16.14
C LEU A 789 30.37 -27.59 17.66
N LYS A 790 30.08 -28.77 18.22
CA LYS A 790 30.27 -29.07 19.63
C LYS A 790 31.73 -28.87 20.06
N SER A 791 32.68 -29.34 19.26
CA SER A 791 34.12 -29.19 19.56
C SER A 791 34.61 -27.74 19.55
N VAL A 792 34.14 -26.92 18.61
CA VAL A 792 34.53 -25.51 18.45
C VAL A 792 33.97 -24.66 19.60
N VAL A 793 32.74 -24.93 20.02
CA VAL A 793 32.05 -24.16 21.06
C VAL A 793 32.57 -24.51 22.45
N SER A 794 32.84 -25.78 22.74
CA SER A 794 33.42 -26.19 24.02
C SER A 794 34.80 -25.56 24.29
N GLY A 795 35.55 -25.19 23.25
CA GLY A 795 36.82 -24.49 23.38
C GLY A 795 36.71 -22.97 23.63
N THR A 796 35.59 -22.32 23.26
CA THR A 796 35.44 -20.85 23.27
C THR A 796 34.47 -20.33 24.34
N LEU A 797 33.44 -21.11 24.68
CA LEU A 797 32.30 -20.69 25.52
C LEU A 797 32.14 -21.52 26.81
N GLY A 798 32.91 -22.60 26.96
CA GLY A 798 33.19 -23.38 28.17
C GLY A 798 32.04 -23.46 29.20
N ASP A 799 32.19 -22.77 30.32
CA ASP A 799 31.31 -22.84 31.50
C ASP A 799 29.85 -22.36 31.27
N ARG A 800 29.53 -21.83 30.08
CA ARG A 800 28.20 -21.26 29.77
C ARG A 800 27.36 -22.13 28.83
N VAL A 801 27.89 -23.27 28.37
CA VAL A 801 27.20 -24.18 27.46
C VAL A 801 27.07 -25.57 28.09
N THR A 802 25.84 -26.02 28.32
CA THR A 802 25.55 -27.38 28.82
C THR A 802 24.90 -28.23 27.73
N PHE A 803 25.27 -29.51 27.67
CA PHE A 803 24.69 -30.48 26.75
C PHE A 803 23.94 -31.55 27.55
N THR A 804 22.64 -31.67 27.31
CA THR A 804 21.76 -32.62 28.01
C THR A 804 21.24 -33.65 27.00
N GLN A 805 21.58 -34.92 27.19
CA GLN A 805 21.09 -36.02 26.33
C GLN A 805 19.77 -36.58 26.85
N VAL A 806 18.83 -36.81 25.94
CA VAL A 806 17.49 -37.30 26.25
C VAL A 806 17.12 -38.47 25.33
N THR A 807 16.57 -39.54 25.92
CA THR A 807 16.28 -40.81 25.23
C THR A 807 14.79 -41.05 24.95
N SER A 808 13.87 -40.21 25.47
CA SER A 808 12.43 -40.31 25.23
C SER A 808 11.83 -38.97 24.76
N SER A 809 10.92 -39.03 23.78
CA SER A 809 10.28 -37.83 23.20
C SER A 809 9.42 -37.03 24.19
N ASP A 810 8.78 -37.69 25.17
CA ASP A 810 8.01 -37.01 26.23
C ASP A 810 8.94 -36.30 27.23
N THR A 811 10.12 -36.88 27.48
CA THR A 811 11.13 -36.23 28.31
C THR A 811 11.74 -35.00 27.63
N VAL A 812 11.78 -34.93 26.31
CA VAL A 812 12.30 -33.75 25.58
C VAL A 812 11.51 -32.48 25.94
N VAL A 813 10.16 -32.55 25.89
CA VAL A 813 9.32 -31.39 26.22
C VAL A 813 9.44 -31.02 27.70
N GLN A 814 9.54 -32.00 28.60
CA GLN A 814 9.74 -31.76 30.03
C GLN A 814 11.09 -31.12 30.34
N THR A 815 12.18 -31.54 29.69
CA THR A 815 13.52 -30.97 29.85
C THR A 815 13.57 -29.54 29.31
N LEU A 816 12.98 -29.29 28.12
CA LEU A 816 12.90 -27.94 27.54
C LEU A 816 12.13 -26.96 28.45
N LEU A 817 11.13 -27.44 29.19
CA LEU A 817 10.26 -26.65 30.06
C LEU A 817 10.59 -26.79 31.56
N ALA A 818 11.73 -27.40 31.91
CA ALA A 818 12.10 -27.61 33.29
C ALA A 818 12.31 -26.26 34.02
N PRO A 819 11.76 -26.07 35.23
CA PRO A 819 11.93 -24.82 36.00
C PRO A 819 13.39 -24.65 36.43
N THR A 820 13.90 -23.43 36.33
CA THR A 820 15.25 -23.05 36.79
C THR A 820 15.20 -22.26 38.10
N GLU A 821 16.19 -22.48 38.98
CA GLU A 821 16.30 -21.84 40.30
C GLU A 821 16.59 -20.33 40.22
N GLU A 822 17.26 -19.86 39.15
CA GLU A 822 17.43 -18.43 38.85
C GLU A 822 16.23 -17.92 38.04
N THR A 823 15.42 -17.01 38.60
CA THR A 823 14.22 -16.43 38.01
C THR A 823 14.51 -15.58 36.76
N GLY A 824 14.74 -16.22 35.62
CA GLY A 824 14.90 -15.61 34.30
C GLY A 824 13.86 -16.11 33.30
N THR A 825 13.48 -15.27 32.33
CA THR A 825 12.72 -15.70 31.14
C THR A 825 13.55 -16.64 30.28
N VAL A 826 12.98 -17.79 29.90
CA VAL A 826 13.64 -18.79 29.03
C VAL A 826 13.29 -18.51 27.57
N LEU A 827 14.28 -18.53 26.68
CA LEU A 827 14.06 -18.52 25.23
C LEU A 827 14.32 -19.92 24.67
N VAL A 828 13.33 -20.52 24.04
CA VAL A 828 13.47 -21.84 23.41
C VAL A 828 13.58 -21.67 21.89
N ILE A 829 14.68 -22.13 21.30
CA ILE A 829 14.94 -22.08 19.85
C ILE A 829 14.72 -23.48 19.28
N LEU A 830 13.87 -23.60 18.26
CA LEU A 830 13.49 -24.88 17.64
C LEU A 830 13.60 -24.78 16.13
N GLY A 831 14.08 -25.84 15.47
CA GLY A 831 13.90 -25.99 14.03
C GLY A 831 12.43 -26.29 13.70
N ARG A 832 11.96 -25.77 12.56
CA ARG A 832 10.60 -26.01 12.06
C ARG A 832 10.38 -27.50 11.74
N GLY A 833 11.39 -28.17 11.17
CA GLY A 833 11.35 -29.57 10.76
C GLY A 833 10.69 -29.77 9.39
N SER A 834 11.08 -30.81 8.65
CA SER A 834 10.59 -31.07 7.29
C SER A 834 9.11 -31.46 7.28
N SER A 835 8.25 -30.58 6.79
CA SER A 835 6.81 -30.84 6.62
C SER A 835 6.46 -31.65 5.36
N SER A 836 7.43 -32.29 4.68
CA SER A 836 7.23 -32.87 3.34
C SER A 836 7.11 -34.40 3.27
N SER A 837 6.99 -35.13 4.39
CA SER A 837 6.73 -36.57 4.31
C SER A 837 5.23 -36.86 4.38
N ALA A 838 4.67 -37.37 3.27
CA ALA A 838 3.28 -37.77 3.12
C ALA A 838 2.83 -38.89 4.07
N SER A 839 3.71 -39.41 4.93
CA SER A 839 3.46 -40.51 5.85
C SER A 839 2.80 -40.10 7.18
N ASP A 840 2.92 -38.85 7.62
CA ASP A 840 2.29 -38.37 8.87
C ASP A 840 0.80 -37.98 8.70
N GLN A 841 0.26 -38.03 7.47
CA GLN A 841 -1.16 -37.76 7.20
C GLN A 841 -2.10 -38.90 7.60
N GLN A 842 -1.58 -40.11 7.83
CA GLN A 842 -2.41 -41.29 8.06
C GLN A 842 -2.67 -41.59 9.54
N GLN A 843 -1.95 -40.93 10.47
CA GLN A 843 -2.02 -41.22 11.90
C GLN A 843 -2.83 -40.18 12.71
N SER A 844 -3.30 -39.10 12.08
CA SER A 844 -4.09 -38.04 12.74
C SER A 844 -5.62 -38.22 12.60
N SER A 845 -6.08 -39.37 12.08
CA SER A 845 -7.51 -39.65 11.84
C SER A 845 -8.21 -40.46 12.94
N GLU A 846 -7.52 -40.90 14.00
CA GLU A 846 -8.08 -41.82 15.02
C GLU A 846 -8.31 -41.23 16.43
N GLU A 847 -7.95 -39.97 16.72
CA GLU A 847 -8.23 -39.37 18.04
C GLU A 847 -9.46 -38.44 18.00
N GLY A 848 -10.47 -38.77 18.83
CA GLY A 848 -11.77 -38.09 18.89
C GLY A 848 -11.74 -36.62 19.35
N PRO A 849 -12.85 -35.88 19.21
CA PRO A 849 -12.87 -34.42 19.29
C PRO A 849 -12.88 -33.96 20.75
N SER A 850 -11.72 -33.59 21.28
CA SER A 850 -11.60 -32.72 22.46
C SER A 850 -11.10 -31.35 22.01
N SER A 851 -11.55 -30.25 22.64
CA SER A 851 -11.28 -28.89 22.15
C SER A 851 -9.79 -28.53 22.08
N ALA A 852 -8.93 -29.24 22.82
CA ALA A 852 -7.47 -29.11 22.78
C ALA A 852 -6.81 -29.74 21.53
N ALA A 853 -7.47 -30.68 20.85
CA ALA A 853 -6.96 -31.32 19.64
C ALA A 853 -7.01 -30.39 18.42
N THR A 854 -7.99 -29.49 18.35
CA THR A 854 -8.15 -28.50 17.28
C THR A 854 -7.05 -27.44 17.25
N THR A 855 -6.57 -27.02 18.44
CA THR A 855 -5.51 -26.01 18.62
C THR A 855 -4.15 -26.47 18.09
N ILE A 856 -3.88 -27.77 18.16
CA ILE A 856 -2.59 -28.37 17.80
C ILE A 856 -2.43 -28.47 16.27
N GLY A 857 -3.52 -28.71 15.53
CA GLY A 857 -3.47 -29.01 14.10
C GLY A 857 -3.10 -27.83 13.19
N SER A 858 -3.49 -26.60 13.54
CA SER A 858 -3.17 -25.40 12.73
C SER A 858 -1.72 -24.95 12.94
N ILE A 859 -1.27 -24.93 14.20
CA ILE A 859 0.10 -24.54 14.58
C ILE A 859 1.11 -25.59 14.10
N SER A 860 0.80 -26.88 14.21
CA SER A 860 1.71 -27.94 13.75
C SER A 860 1.98 -27.86 12.25
N LYS A 861 0.98 -27.46 11.45
CA LYS A 861 1.10 -27.29 10.01
C LYS A 861 2.03 -26.13 9.62
N VAL A 862 2.04 -25.06 10.41
CA VAL A 862 2.82 -23.84 10.10
C VAL A 862 4.18 -23.85 10.79
N LEU A 863 4.25 -24.03 12.11
CA LEU A 863 5.47 -23.93 12.93
C LEU A 863 6.14 -25.28 13.22
N GLY A 864 5.53 -26.39 12.78
CA GLY A 864 6.07 -27.74 12.96
C GLY A 864 5.51 -28.49 14.18
N PRO A 865 5.56 -29.84 14.15
CA PRO A 865 4.95 -30.70 15.16
C PRO A 865 5.62 -30.56 16.54
N THR A 866 6.94 -30.41 16.58
CA THR A 866 7.71 -30.27 17.83
C THR A 866 7.37 -28.96 18.53
N THR A 867 7.31 -27.86 17.78
CA THR A 867 6.90 -26.54 18.30
C THR A 867 5.47 -26.60 18.86
N ALA A 868 4.54 -27.24 18.15
CA ALA A 868 3.16 -27.37 18.61
C ALA A 868 3.06 -28.13 19.94
N ARG A 869 3.86 -29.19 20.14
CA ARG A 869 3.94 -29.93 21.41
C ARG A 869 4.52 -29.09 22.54
N VAL A 870 5.59 -28.33 22.28
CA VAL A 870 6.19 -27.43 23.29
C VAL A 870 5.23 -26.30 23.67
N ALA A 871 4.57 -25.67 22.69
CA ALA A 871 3.56 -24.65 22.94
C ALA A 871 2.37 -25.18 23.76
N ALA A 872 1.89 -26.40 23.46
CA ALA A 872 0.86 -27.07 24.25
C ALA A 872 1.34 -27.40 25.69
N GLY A 873 2.61 -27.78 25.85
CA GLY A 873 3.24 -27.99 27.14
C GLY A 873 3.32 -26.72 27.99
N ILE A 874 3.70 -25.58 27.40
CA ILE A 874 3.72 -24.27 28.05
C ILE A 874 2.33 -23.88 28.54
N ARG A 875 1.29 -24.08 27.72
CA ARG A 875 -0.11 -23.81 28.07
C ARG A 875 -0.64 -24.68 29.20
N LYS A 876 -0.34 -25.98 29.18
CA LYS A 876 -0.70 -26.90 30.27
C LYS A 876 0.04 -26.54 31.56
N GLY A 877 1.28 -26.05 31.46
CA GLY A 877 2.11 -25.64 32.60
C GLY A 877 1.73 -24.28 33.22
N ALA A 878 1.15 -23.36 32.42
CA ALA A 878 0.72 -22.04 32.88
C ALA A 878 -0.34 -22.09 33.98
N ALA A 879 -1.18 -23.14 34.02
CA ALA A 879 -2.15 -23.39 35.09
C ALA A 879 -1.51 -23.68 36.47
N ASN A 880 -0.23 -24.08 36.51
CA ASN A 880 0.50 -24.53 37.70
C ASN A 880 1.71 -23.65 38.08
N SER A 881 1.76 -22.38 37.64
CA SER A 881 2.83 -21.43 38.00
C SER A 881 4.27 -21.87 37.67
N LYS A 882 4.49 -22.50 36.50
CA LYS A 882 5.80 -22.90 35.95
C LYS A 882 5.99 -22.35 34.51
N PRO A 883 7.22 -22.39 33.93
CA PRO A 883 8.03 -21.22 33.55
C PRO A 883 7.51 -20.35 32.39
N LYS A 884 7.86 -19.06 32.45
CA LYS A 884 7.64 -18.04 31.41
C LYS A 884 8.63 -18.21 30.26
N ALA A 885 8.21 -18.85 29.17
CA ALA A 885 9.06 -19.15 28.02
C ALA A 885 8.56 -18.47 26.73
N SER A 886 9.49 -17.90 25.96
CA SER A 886 9.25 -17.44 24.58
C SER A 886 9.81 -18.46 23.58
N LEU A 887 9.22 -18.54 22.38
CA LEU A 887 9.64 -19.48 21.33
C LEU A 887 10.25 -18.73 20.14
N LEU A 888 11.34 -19.25 19.59
CA LEU A 888 11.90 -18.83 18.31
C LEU A 888 11.98 -20.05 17.39
N VAL A 889 11.14 -20.07 16.36
CA VAL A 889 11.10 -21.16 15.38
C VAL A 889 11.90 -20.77 14.17
N VAL A 890 12.88 -21.59 13.77
CA VAL A 890 13.76 -21.27 12.65
C VAL A 890 13.66 -22.27 11.52
N GLN A 891 13.80 -21.77 10.29
CA GLN A 891 13.95 -22.55 9.07
C GLN A 891 15.26 -22.16 8.39
N ALA A 892 16.05 -23.15 8.00
CA ALA A 892 17.32 -22.98 7.31
C ALA A 892 17.11 -22.61 5.83
N ARG A 893 18.10 -21.90 5.27
CA ARG A 893 18.18 -21.68 3.83
C ARG A 893 18.66 -22.96 3.15
N THR A 894 17.87 -23.50 2.23
CA THR A 894 18.25 -24.68 1.45
C THR A 894 18.89 -24.25 0.13
N ALA A 895 20.02 -24.84 -0.26
CA ALA A 895 20.63 -24.58 -1.57
C ALA A 895 19.64 -24.91 -2.70
N PRO A 896 19.59 -24.10 -3.78
CA PRO A 896 18.76 -24.45 -4.93
C PRO A 896 19.27 -25.77 -5.52
N ALA A 897 18.38 -26.77 -5.66
CA ALA A 897 18.72 -27.99 -6.37
C ALA A 897 19.19 -27.62 -7.79
N PRO A 898 20.31 -28.18 -8.28
CA PRO A 898 20.78 -27.87 -9.62
C PRO A 898 19.69 -28.21 -10.64
N ALA A 899 19.22 -27.19 -11.35
CA ALA A 899 18.27 -27.34 -12.44
C ALA A 899 18.91 -28.22 -13.52
N GLY A 900 18.61 -29.52 -13.52
CA GLY A 900 19.13 -30.48 -14.51
C GLY A 900 19.50 -31.88 -14.01
N GLY A 901 19.45 -32.15 -12.70
CA GLY A 901 19.92 -33.43 -12.14
C GLY A 901 19.09 -34.67 -12.50
N GLU A 902 17.75 -34.58 -12.53
CA GLU A 902 16.89 -35.75 -12.71
C GLU A 902 16.90 -36.29 -14.15
N HIS A 903 17.00 -35.41 -15.16
CA HIS A 903 17.13 -35.84 -16.56
C HIS A 903 18.54 -36.31 -16.94
N ALA A 904 19.58 -35.87 -16.23
CA ALA A 904 20.97 -36.29 -16.48
C ALA A 904 21.31 -37.65 -15.83
N LEU A 905 20.75 -37.94 -14.65
CA LEU A 905 20.96 -39.22 -13.95
C LEU A 905 20.21 -40.39 -14.63
N GLN A 906 19.01 -40.15 -15.18
CA GLN A 906 18.32 -41.16 -15.99
C GLN A 906 19.02 -41.42 -17.34
N ARG A 907 19.63 -40.40 -17.97
CA ARG A 907 20.44 -40.62 -19.19
C ARG A 907 21.77 -41.33 -18.92
N LYS A 908 22.41 -41.11 -17.76
CA LYS A 908 23.63 -41.86 -17.40
C LYS A 908 23.34 -43.32 -17.05
N ALA A 909 22.20 -43.62 -16.44
CA ALA A 909 21.78 -45.01 -16.15
C ALA A 909 21.34 -45.79 -17.42
N SER A 910 20.77 -45.12 -18.43
CA SER A 910 20.39 -45.76 -19.69
C SER A 910 21.55 -45.95 -20.68
N THR A 911 22.67 -45.24 -20.49
CA THR A 911 23.83 -45.33 -21.38
C THR A 911 24.81 -46.43 -20.93
N TYR A 912 24.89 -46.73 -19.63
CA TYR A 912 25.74 -47.82 -19.10
C TYR A 912 25.12 -49.22 -19.18
N SER A 913 23.85 -49.35 -19.53
CA SER A 913 23.17 -50.66 -19.71
C SER A 913 23.15 -51.15 -21.16
N HIS A 914 23.63 -50.35 -22.12
CA HIS A 914 23.67 -50.72 -23.54
C HIS A 914 25.07 -50.98 -24.11
N GLU A 915 26.13 -50.82 -23.31
CA GLU A 915 27.53 -50.94 -23.76
C GLU A 915 28.27 -52.18 -23.20
N SER A 916 27.55 -53.11 -22.54
CA SER A 916 28.10 -54.41 -22.10
C SER A 916 27.46 -55.62 -22.78
N ALA A 917 26.79 -55.43 -23.92
CA ALA A 917 26.14 -56.50 -24.69
C ALA A 917 26.65 -56.63 -26.14
N ASP A 918 27.61 -55.82 -26.59
CA ASP A 918 28.30 -55.97 -27.87
C ASP A 918 29.77 -55.55 -27.75
N ASN A 919 30.57 -56.40 -27.09
CA ASN A 919 31.99 -56.71 -27.38
C ASN A 919 32.54 -57.74 -26.40
#